data_AF-A0A813DDT5-F1
#
_entry.id   AF-A0A813DDT5-F1
#
_cell.length_a   1.000
_cell.length_b   1.000
_cell.length_c   1.000
_cell.angle_alpha   90.00
_cell.angle_beta   90.00
_cell.angle_gamma   90.00
#
_symmetry.space_group_name_H-M   'P 1'
#
loop_
_entity.id
_entity.type
_entity.pdbx_description
1 polymer ?
#
loop_
_entity_poly.entity_id
_entity_poly.type
_entity_poly.pdbx_seq_one_letter_code
_entity_poly.pdbx_strand_id
1 'polypeptide(L)'
;MSVKCIREHTGKALLEKYLPEISGGKHKMGCAGVLVSPLVLDPTSGQTWDTILEANPWLLKSKLVAKPDQLIKRRGKAGLLAVNVTFEAAKAWIIERMCKEQKVEAVTGQLTHFLIEPFVPHAQEQEFYICLLSDRYHDEILFYHEGGVDVGDVDSKAEKLELPTGQQLTPALVTSKLLGKVPAAKQANLASFVCSLFKFYQDLHFAYLEINPLVMLDDNSVVPLDMAAKIDETANFLVSAKWGEVDWPPPFGRAAYPEEALIREMDGRTGASLKLTILNDKGRVWTMVAGGGASVVYADTVADYGMGHELANYGEYSGAPSTEETFVYAKTLLSLMLKYKHPDGKFLIIGGGIANFTDVAATFTGLIQALQHYAAEIKEHKIKIYIRRAGPNYLEGLRKVKAASEKLGLGLKVYGPETHITAVIPMALGLIADLPEPDLSEACGPPKRKMIDMTGRKTNPKVHPKPPAGTKHTLITSTPETTCIVYGLQNRAVQGMLDFDFMCKRKKPSVEAMIFPFSGNHYVKFYWGTNEILMPVYTATKEAVQKHPNVSVFVNFASFRSVHETTMEAMNYPNIKTVAIIAEGVPEQQTKDIIRVAEAKGVGLIGPATVGGIKPGCLRIANTGGMLDNIVMSRLYRPGSVAYVSKSGGMSNELNNMIAQQSDGVYEGVAIGGDRYPGSRFLDHFLRYQDDEKAKMLVLLGEVGGCDEYDLIDAVKSGRITKPVVAWCVGTCASCFTTEVQFGHAGALARGDMETAMAKNKAMKEAGFYVPESFDKLPALVNQVYTSLVENGDIVETPEGETPQVPMDYTWAKKLGMVRKPANFISSISDDRGEELKYLSSSVIFICLLLLLLLLLLVVVVVVSCSCCCCCVCRCCCCCCVCCCLLLFHLFRLLRSNSRAVISFESEVSA
;
A
#
# COMPACT_ATOMS: atom_id res chain seq x y z
N MET A 1 -1.87 4.55 -0.05
CA MET A 1 -2.86 5.60 0.30
C MET A 1 -2.93 5.68 1.83
N SER A 2 -3.19 6.84 2.42
CA SER A 2 -3.10 7.01 3.88
C SER A 2 -3.92 8.21 4.37
N VAL A 3 -3.94 8.42 5.69
CA VAL A 3 -4.37 9.68 6.29
C VAL A 3 -3.45 10.82 5.81
N LYS A 4 -4.04 11.90 5.32
CA LYS A 4 -3.34 13.06 4.76
C LYS A 4 -3.82 14.37 5.36
N CYS A 5 -2.89 15.28 5.57
CA CYS A 5 -3.20 16.64 5.98
C CYS A 5 -3.91 17.38 4.84
N ILE A 6 -4.88 18.20 5.22
CA ILE A 6 -5.53 19.16 4.32
C ILE A 6 -5.23 20.58 4.76
N ARG A 7 -5.40 21.54 3.86
CA ARG A 7 -5.36 22.96 4.20
C ARG A 7 -6.45 23.32 5.21
N GLU A 8 -6.19 24.35 5.99
CA GLU A 8 -7.19 24.90 6.90
C GLU A 8 -8.43 25.36 6.13
N HIS A 9 -8.22 26.07 5.00
CA HIS A 9 -9.31 26.49 4.12
C HIS A 9 -10.18 25.32 3.66
N THR A 10 -9.58 24.19 3.26
CA THR A 10 -10.33 23.01 2.82
C THR A 10 -11.17 22.42 3.95
N GLY A 11 -10.61 22.28 5.14
CA GLY A 11 -11.34 21.79 6.31
C GLY A 11 -12.52 22.69 6.67
N LYS A 12 -12.29 24.00 6.68
CA LYS A 12 -13.31 25.01 6.93
C LYS A 12 -14.38 25.05 5.85
N ALA A 13 -14.03 24.96 4.57
CA ALA A 13 -15.00 24.93 3.47
C ALA A 13 -15.93 23.71 3.55
N LEU A 14 -15.39 22.54 3.93
CA LEU A 14 -16.20 21.36 4.20
C LEU A 14 -17.13 21.59 5.40
N LEU A 15 -16.63 22.20 6.47
CA LEU A 15 -17.43 22.51 7.65
C LEU A 15 -18.55 23.52 7.34
N GLU A 16 -18.26 24.58 6.56
CA GLU A 16 -19.24 25.56 6.09
C GLU A 16 -20.40 24.89 5.36
N LYS A 17 -20.06 23.96 4.46
CA LYS A 17 -21.00 23.28 3.58
C LYS A 17 -21.87 22.26 4.32
N TYR A 18 -21.28 21.45 5.20
CA TYR A 18 -21.94 20.27 5.76
C TYR A 18 -22.42 20.43 7.21
N LEU A 19 -21.87 21.36 7.99
CA LEU A 19 -22.30 21.56 9.37
C LEU A 19 -23.79 21.95 9.51
N PRO A 20 -24.37 22.82 8.63
CA PRO A 20 -25.79 23.12 8.68
C PRO A 20 -26.67 21.90 8.40
N GLU A 21 -26.30 21.07 7.41
CA GLU A 21 -27.02 19.84 7.09
C GLU A 21 -26.97 18.86 8.28
N ILE A 22 -25.77 18.60 8.81
CA ILE A 22 -25.53 17.64 9.89
C ILE A 22 -26.19 18.06 11.20
N SER A 23 -26.24 19.36 11.48
CA SER A 23 -26.84 19.90 12.70
C SER A 23 -28.36 20.14 12.60
N GLY A 24 -28.96 19.95 11.41
CA GLY A 24 -30.35 20.33 11.15
C GLY A 24 -30.59 21.84 11.23
N GLY A 25 -29.60 22.63 10.82
CA GLY A 25 -29.63 24.09 10.79
C GLY A 25 -29.31 24.78 12.13
N LYS A 26 -29.01 24.01 13.19
CA LYS A 26 -28.69 24.57 14.52
C LYS A 26 -27.33 25.26 14.56
N HIS A 27 -26.37 24.72 13.83
CA HIS A 27 -25.00 25.22 13.80
C HIS A 27 -24.65 25.58 12.36
N LYS A 28 -23.98 26.72 12.19
CA LYS A 28 -23.47 27.18 10.90
C LYS A 28 -22.13 27.86 11.11
N MET A 29 -21.21 27.62 10.19
CA MET A 29 -20.02 28.45 10.09
C MET A 29 -20.34 29.66 9.19
N GLY A 30 -19.81 30.84 9.52
CA GLY A 30 -20.09 32.06 8.77
C GLY A 30 -19.38 32.14 7.42
N CYS A 31 -18.07 31.92 7.40
CA CYS A 31 -17.22 32.02 6.20
C CYS A 31 -15.95 31.18 6.39
N ALA A 32 -15.59 30.34 5.42
CA ALA A 32 -14.34 29.57 5.42
C ALA A 32 -13.08 30.39 5.10
N GLY A 33 -13.25 31.68 4.78
CA GLY A 33 -12.19 32.57 4.33
C GLY A 33 -11.92 32.49 2.83
N VAL A 34 -10.96 33.29 2.37
CA VAL A 34 -10.48 33.31 0.99
C VAL A 34 -9.04 32.80 0.94
N LEU A 35 -8.82 31.74 0.18
CA LEU A 35 -7.48 31.25 -0.14
C LEU A 35 -6.85 32.08 -1.26
N VAL A 36 -5.71 32.71 -0.97
CA VAL A 36 -4.89 33.47 -1.90
C VAL A 36 -3.67 32.64 -2.27
N SER A 37 -3.50 32.37 -3.56
CA SER A 37 -2.39 31.59 -4.12
C SER A 37 -1.41 32.48 -4.90
N PRO A 38 -0.24 31.97 -5.35
CA PRO A 38 0.69 32.74 -6.18
C PRO A 38 0.12 33.15 -7.55
N LEU A 39 -1.03 32.60 -7.96
CA LEU A 39 -1.70 32.97 -9.20
C LEU A 39 -2.03 34.47 -9.28
N VAL A 40 -2.21 35.15 -8.14
CA VAL A 40 -2.41 36.61 -8.09
C VAL A 40 -1.20 37.42 -8.59
N LEU A 41 -0.03 36.78 -8.69
CA LEU A 41 1.19 37.37 -9.24
C LEU A 41 1.35 37.06 -10.74
N ASP A 42 0.59 36.11 -11.26
CA ASP A 42 0.62 35.71 -12.67
C ASP A 42 -0.51 36.42 -13.43
N PRO A 43 -0.20 37.38 -14.31
CA PRO A 43 -1.21 38.12 -15.07
C PRO A 43 -1.99 37.25 -16.07
N THR A 44 -1.54 36.03 -16.34
CA THR A 44 -2.19 35.09 -17.27
C THR A 44 -3.12 34.07 -16.58
N SER A 45 -3.12 34.01 -15.25
CA SER A 45 -3.88 33.03 -14.47
C SER A 45 -5.39 33.30 -14.41
N GLY A 46 -5.81 34.54 -14.72
CA GLY A 46 -7.19 35.00 -14.54
C GLY A 46 -7.59 35.26 -13.09
N GLN A 47 -6.75 34.93 -12.10
CA GLN A 47 -6.97 35.26 -10.69
C GLN A 47 -6.15 36.50 -10.34
N THR A 48 -6.81 37.63 -10.10
CA THR A 48 -6.20 38.89 -9.61
C THR A 48 -6.79 39.30 -8.27
N TRP A 49 -6.15 40.24 -7.58
CA TRP A 49 -6.71 40.84 -6.36
C TRP A 49 -8.10 41.46 -6.58
N ASP A 50 -8.35 42.01 -7.77
CA ASP A 50 -9.64 42.60 -8.13
C ASP A 50 -10.71 41.51 -8.30
N THR A 51 -10.39 40.40 -8.99
CA THR A 51 -11.33 39.27 -9.10
C THR A 51 -11.64 38.63 -7.74
N ILE A 52 -10.68 38.61 -6.82
CA ILE A 52 -10.88 38.14 -5.44
C ILE A 52 -11.85 39.07 -4.70
N LEU A 53 -11.69 40.39 -4.83
CA LEU A 53 -12.59 41.38 -4.23
C LEU A 53 -14.00 41.34 -4.82
N GLU A 54 -14.13 41.19 -6.15
CA GLU A 54 -15.41 41.06 -6.83
C GLU A 54 -16.19 39.83 -6.36
N ALA A 55 -15.50 38.68 -6.22
CA ALA A 55 -16.10 37.46 -5.70
C ALA A 55 -16.39 37.54 -4.19
N ASN A 56 -15.66 38.38 -3.44
CA ASN A 56 -15.74 38.48 -1.99
C ASN A 56 -15.87 39.93 -1.48
N PRO A 57 -16.99 40.63 -1.74
CA PRO A 57 -17.15 42.04 -1.36
C PRO A 57 -17.09 42.31 0.15
N TRP A 58 -17.24 41.28 0.98
CA TRP A 58 -17.17 41.36 2.45
C TRP A 58 -15.77 41.72 2.96
N LEU A 59 -14.72 41.48 2.16
CA LEU A 59 -13.33 41.82 2.48
C LEU A 59 -13.14 43.32 2.76
N LEU A 60 -13.97 44.19 2.17
CA LEU A 60 -13.92 45.64 2.37
C LEU A 60 -14.78 46.13 3.55
N LYS A 61 -15.70 45.29 4.04
CA LYS A 61 -16.71 45.68 5.04
C LYS A 61 -16.31 45.36 6.47
N SER A 62 -15.39 44.42 6.65
CA SER A 62 -14.98 43.91 7.96
C SER A 62 -13.48 44.06 8.17
N LYS A 63 -13.06 44.04 9.44
CA LYS A 63 -11.65 43.83 9.77
C LYS A 63 -11.29 42.38 9.50
N LEU A 64 -10.03 42.12 9.18
CA LEU A 64 -9.57 40.84 8.66
C LEU A 64 -8.43 40.26 9.51
N VAL A 65 -8.26 38.95 9.36
CA VAL A 65 -7.07 38.20 9.75
C VAL A 65 -6.46 37.60 8.47
N ALA A 66 -5.14 37.73 8.30
CA ALA A 66 -4.42 37.05 7.23
C ALA A 66 -3.31 36.17 7.83
N LYS A 67 -3.19 34.94 7.32
CA LYS A 67 -2.26 33.92 7.81
C LYS A 67 -1.83 32.96 6.71
N PRO A 68 -0.64 32.35 6.75
CA PRO A 68 -0.27 31.33 5.78
C PRO A 68 -1.05 30.03 6.03
N ASP A 69 -1.44 29.36 4.95
CA ASP A 69 -2.17 28.09 4.96
C ASP A 69 -1.35 26.99 4.25
N GLN A 70 -0.26 26.58 4.90
CA GLN A 70 0.70 25.58 4.42
C GLN A 70 1.09 24.59 5.52
N LEU A 71 0.12 24.16 6.32
CA LEU A 71 0.34 23.22 7.43
C LEU A 71 1.35 23.72 8.49
N ILE A 72 1.51 25.04 8.61
CA ILE A 72 2.40 25.66 9.59
C ILE A 72 1.67 25.71 10.93
N LYS A 73 2.20 25.01 11.93
CA LYS A 73 1.72 25.10 13.31
C LYS A 73 2.29 26.34 14.00
N ARG A 74 1.64 26.79 15.08
CA ARG A 74 2.12 27.91 15.95
C ARG A 74 2.40 29.22 15.20
N ARG A 75 1.61 29.53 14.16
CA ARG A 75 1.74 30.72 13.30
C ARG A 75 1.83 32.03 14.09
N GLY A 76 1.06 32.16 15.18
CA GLY A 76 1.11 33.34 16.05
C GLY A 76 2.48 33.55 16.71
N LYS A 77 3.09 32.49 17.23
CA LYS A 77 4.43 32.54 17.84
C LYS A 77 5.54 32.76 16.81
N ALA A 78 5.31 32.35 15.56
CA ALA A 78 6.20 32.59 14.43
C ALA A 78 6.08 34.00 13.82
N GLY A 79 5.18 34.87 14.33
CA GLY A 79 4.95 36.20 13.75
C GLY A 79 4.29 36.17 12.37
N LEU A 80 3.57 35.10 12.06
CA LEU A 80 2.94 34.84 10.76
C LEU A 80 1.42 35.10 10.78
N LEU A 81 0.95 36.04 11.61
CA LEU A 81 -0.44 36.47 11.67
C LEU A 81 -0.53 37.99 11.51
N ALA A 82 -1.34 38.46 10.57
CA ALA A 82 -1.81 39.84 10.52
C ALA A 82 -3.23 39.88 11.06
N VAL A 83 -3.45 40.48 12.23
CA VAL A 83 -4.73 40.45 12.95
C VAL A 83 -5.33 41.85 13.01
N ASN A 84 -6.66 41.96 12.87
CA ASN A 84 -7.41 43.21 12.92
C ASN A 84 -6.92 44.26 11.89
N VAL A 85 -6.71 43.79 10.65
CA VAL A 85 -6.22 44.62 9.54
C VAL A 85 -7.32 44.94 8.53
N THR A 86 -7.11 45.95 7.70
CA THR A 86 -7.96 46.20 6.51
C THR A 86 -7.52 45.31 5.36
N PHE A 87 -8.34 45.19 4.31
CA PHE A 87 -7.97 44.46 3.10
C PHE A 87 -6.64 44.93 2.49
N GLU A 88 -6.44 46.24 2.33
CA GLU A 88 -5.19 46.77 1.77
C GLU A 88 -3.96 46.44 2.63
N ALA A 89 -4.11 46.47 3.95
CA ALA A 89 -3.03 46.07 4.86
C ALA A 89 -2.75 44.56 4.80
N ALA A 90 -3.79 43.72 4.72
CA ALA A 90 -3.64 42.27 4.53
C ALA A 90 -2.97 41.95 3.18
N LYS A 91 -3.40 42.59 2.10
CA LYS A 91 -2.82 42.47 0.76
C LYS A 91 -1.34 42.85 0.75
N ALA A 92 -0.99 44.00 1.32
CA ALA A 92 0.41 44.42 1.44
C ALA A 92 1.25 43.42 2.24
N TRP A 93 0.72 42.94 3.36
CA TRP A 93 1.39 41.95 4.23
C TRP A 93 1.63 40.62 3.51
N ILE A 94 0.67 40.16 2.70
CA ILE A 94 0.77 38.96 1.86
C ILE A 94 1.82 39.16 0.76
N ILE A 95 1.75 40.25 -0.02
CA ILE A 95 2.69 40.54 -1.11
C ILE A 95 4.14 40.60 -0.59
N GLU A 96 4.34 41.15 0.60
CA GLU A 96 5.66 41.21 1.23
C GLU A 96 6.26 39.82 1.50
N ARG A 97 5.42 38.79 1.70
CA ARG A 97 5.84 37.45 2.14
C ARG A 97 5.71 36.38 1.06
N MET A 98 4.81 36.57 0.10
CA MET A 98 4.50 35.59 -0.93
C MET A 98 5.73 35.28 -1.79
N CYS A 99 5.95 33.99 -2.04
CA CYS A 99 7.09 33.41 -2.74
C CYS A 99 8.46 33.76 -2.14
N LYS A 100 8.52 34.24 -0.88
CA LYS A 100 9.77 34.48 -0.16
C LYS A 100 10.03 33.37 0.86
N GLU A 101 11.30 33.07 1.08
CA GLU A 101 11.71 32.11 2.10
C GLU A 101 11.39 32.63 3.50
N GLN A 102 10.89 31.73 4.34
CA GLN A 102 10.66 31.94 5.76
C GLN A 102 11.21 30.75 6.52
N LYS A 103 11.85 31.06 7.66
CA LYS A 103 12.31 30.04 8.60
C LYS A 103 11.31 29.94 9.74
N VAL A 104 10.70 28.77 9.89
CA VAL A 104 9.81 28.44 10.99
C VAL A 104 10.43 27.30 11.78
N GLU A 105 10.81 27.58 13.02
CA GLU A 105 11.56 26.64 13.87
C GLU A 105 12.83 26.12 13.14
N ALA A 106 12.92 24.82 12.86
CA ALA A 106 14.05 24.20 12.17
C ALA A 106 13.89 24.16 10.64
N VAL A 107 12.72 24.50 10.11
CA VAL A 107 12.35 24.30 8.70
C VAL A 107 12.34 25.62 7.94
N THR A 108 13.00 25.65 6.78
CA THR A 108 12.97 26.79 5.86
C THR A 108 12.15 26.43 4.63
N GLY A 109 11.21 27.29 4.25
CA GLY A 109 10.36 27.08 3.08
C GLY A 109 9.76 28.38 2.55
N GLN A 110 9.24 28.36 1.33
CA GLN A 110 8.56 29.52 0.75
C GLN A 110 7.08 29.58 1.13
N LEU A 111 6.61 30.79 1.46
CA LEU A 111 5.19 31.03 1.67
C LEU A 111 4.48 31.29 0.35
N THR A 112 3.61 30.38 -0.08
CA THR A 112 2.90 30.43 -1.36
C THR A 112 1.39 30.65 -1.18
N HIS A 113 0.79 30.10 -0.12
CA HIS A 113 -0.66 30.12 0.09
C HIS A 113 -1.01 30.83 1.39
N PHE A 114 -1.98 31.73 1.32
CA PHE A 114 -2.46 32.54 2.45
C PHE A 114 -3.97 32.46 2.56
N LEU A 115 -4.49 32.49 3.78
CA LEU A 115 -5.91 32.51 4.09
C LEU A 115 -6.27 33.87 4.69
N ILE A 116 -7.28 34.52 4.12
CA ILE A 116 -7.87 35.77 4.65
C ILE A 116 -9.25 35.46 5.22
N GLU A 117 -9.48 35.83 6.47
CA GLU A 117 -10.74 35.56 7.20
C GLU A 117 -11.27 36.83 7.88
N PRO A 118 -12.58 36.90 8.18
CA PRO A 118 -13.11 37.97 9.04
C PRO A 118 -12.45 37.92 10.42
N PHE A 119 -12.05 39.09 10.93
CA PHE A 119 -11.65 39.24 12.32
C PHE A 119 -12.88 39.14 13.21
N VAL A 120 -12.81 38.24 14.19
CA VAL A 120 -13.87 38.05 15.19
C VAL A 120 -13.39 38.69 16.49
N PRO A 121 -13.98 39.80 16.96
CA PRO A 121 -13.67 40.34 18.28
C PRO A 121 -14.18 39.40 19.38
N HIS A 122 -13.30 38.97 20.28
CA HIS A 122 -13.63 38.09 21.39
C HIS A 122 -12.64 38.27 22.54
N ALA A 123 -13.03 37.82 23.73
CA ALA A 123 -12.19 37.77 24.93
C ALA A 123 -11.62 36.36 25.15
N GLN A 124 -10.57 36.23 25.98
CA GLN A 124 -9.87 34.96 26.20
C GLN A 124 -10.79 33.88 26.78
N GLU A 125 -11.71 34.26 27.68
CA GLU A 125 -12.70 33.38 28.28
C GLU A 125 -13.77 32.84 27.29
N GLN A 126 -13.76 33.34 26.06
CA GLN A 126 -14.60 32.84 24.97
C GLN A 126 -13.84 31.82 24.08
N GLU A 127 -12.53 31.64 24.28
CA GLU A 127 -11.71 30.68 23.53
C GLU A 127 -11.72 29.29 24.20
N PHE A 128 -12.04 28.27 23.42
CA PHE A 128 -12.01 26.87 23.80
C PHE A 128 -11.05 26.09 22.89
N TYR A 129 -10.69 24.89 23.32
CA TYR A 129 -9.92 23.93 22.54
C TYR A 129 -10.76 22.67 22.32
N ILE A 130 -10.74 22.12 21.11
CA ILE A 130 -11.25 20.78 20.83
C ILE A 130 -10.35 20.03 19.86
N CYS A 131 -10.13 18.75 20.13
CA CYS A 131 -9.44 17.83 19.23
C CYS A 131 -10.16 16.48 19.18
N LEU A 132 -10.28 15.92 17.98
CA LEU A 132 -10.85 14.62 17.67
C LEU A 132 -9.76 13.76 17.03
N LEU A 133 -9.49 12.59 17.60
CA LEU A 133 -8.49 11.65 17.08
C LEU A 133 -9.09 10.26 16.92
N SER A 134 -8.74 9.60 15.80
CA SER A 134 -9.04 8.18 15.60
C SER A 134 -7.98 7.33 16.29
N ASP A 135 -8.43 6.39 17.12
CA ASP A 135 -7.64 5.26 17.63
C ASP A 135 -8.21 3.93 17.09
N ARG A 136 -7.56 2.80 17.40
CA ARG A 136 -7.97 1.44 17.00
C ARG A 136 -9.35 1.07 17.54
N TYR A 137 -9.62 1.33 18.82
CA TYR A 137 -10.82 0.84 19.50
C TYR A 137 -11.89 1.92 19.71
N HIS A 138 -11.49 3.18 19.73
CA HIS A 138 -12.37 4.31 20.01
C HIS A 138 -11.96 5.53 19.15
N ASP A 139 -12.79 6.57 19.17
CA ASP A 139 -12.38 7.92 18.80
C ASP A 139 -12.21 8.73 20.10
N GLU A 140 -11.10 9.44 20.25
CA GLU A 140 -10.81 10.26 21.42
C GLU A 140 -11.24 11.71 21.16
N ILE A 141 -11.91 12.31 22.14
CA ILE A 141 -12.34 13.71 22.14
C ILE A 141 -11.65 14.42 23.30
N LEU A 142 -10.78 15.38 22.97
CA LEU A 142 -10.14 16.26 23.94
C LEU A 142 -10.86 17.60 23.93
N PHE A 143 -11.15 18.13 25.12
CA PHE A 143 -11.71 19.46 25.28
C PHE A 143 -11.00 20.22 26.39
N TYR A 144 -10.65 21.49 26.13
CA TYR A 144 -10.10 22.35 27.17
C TYR A 144 -10.76 23.73 27.17
N HIS A 145 -11.15 24.16 28.37
CA HIS A 145 -11.93 25.38 28.59
C HIS A 145 -11.15 26.70 28.40
N GLU A 146 -9.83 26.66 28.35
CA GLU A 146 -8.96 27.82 28.12
C GLU A 146 -8.16 27.58 26.83
N GLY A 147 -8.80 27.82 25.68
CA GLY A 147 -8.18 27.68 24.37
C GLY A 147 -7.13 28.77 24.08
N GLY A 148 -6.70 28.82 22.81
CA GLY A 148 -5.84 29.88 22.30
C GLY A 148 -4.38 29.50 22.07
N VAL A 149 -3.57 30.52 21.79
CA VAL A 149 -2.15 30.39 21.44
C VAL A 149 -1.29 29.86 22.60
N ASP A 150 -1.75 30.06 23.85
CA ASP A 150 -1.01 29.73 25.07
C ASP A 150 -1.61 28.56 25.88
N VAL A 151 -2.27 27.63 25.19
CA VAL A 151 -2.84 26.40 25.79
C VAL A 151 -1.79 25.53 26.51
N GLY A 152 -0.53 25.56 26.05
CA GLY A 152 0.57 24.75 26.61
C GLY A 152 0.45 23.27 26.22
N ASP A 153 0.79 22.38 27.14
CA ASP A 153 0.61 20.92 26.97
C ASP A 153 -0.87 20.54 27.17
N VAL A 154 -1.61 20.51 26.08
CA VAL A 154 -3.06 20.26 26.11
C VAL A 154 -3.38 18.80 26.41
N ASP A 155 -2.50 17.87 26.06
CA ASP A 155 -2.69 16.43 26.27
C ASP A 155 -2.77 16.05 27.76
N SER A 156 -2.12 16.82 28.64
CA SER A 156 -2.18 16.65 30.09
C SER A 156 -3.27 17.49 30.78
N LYS A 157 -3.71 18.59 30.15
CA LYS A 157 -4.68 19.53 30.74
C LYS A 157 -6.13 19.32 30.30
N ALA A 158 -6.35 18.81 29.11
CA ALA A 158 -7.68 18.66 28.53
C ALA A 158 -8.48 17.55 29.22
N GLU A 159 -9.79 17.76 29.31
CA GLU A 159 -10.73 16.69 29.62
C GLU A 159 -10.80 15.73 28.43
N LYS A 160 -10.79 14.42 28.69
CA LYS A 160 -10.76 13.38 27.67
C LYS A 160 -12.02 12.52 27.70
N LEU A 161 -12.54 12.22 26.52
CA LEU A 161 -13.64 11.27 26.32
C LEU A 161 -13.26 10.29 25.22
N GLU A 162 -13.07 9.03 25.60
CA GLU A 162 -12.94 7.92 24.66
C GLU A 162 -14.33 7.41 24.28
N LEU A 163 -14.68 7.47 23.00
CA LEU A 163 -15.93 6.96 22.47
C LEU A 163 -15.69 5.65 21.69
N PRO A 164 -16.09 4.48 22.24
CA PRO A 164 -15.92 3.20 21.56
C PRO A 164 -16.50 3.18 20.15
N THR A 165 -15.82 2.47 19.25
CA THR A 165 -16.25 2.31 17.85
C THR A 165 -17.69 1.78 17.77
N GLY A 166 -18.53 2.45 16.98
CA GLY A 166 -19.94 2.10 16.81
C GLY A 166 -20.89 2.68 17.86
N GLN A 167 -20.38 3.38 18.89
CA GLN A 167 -21.20 4.12 19.84
C GLN A 167 -21.51 5.54 19.32
N GLN A 168 -22.71 6.04 19.62
CA GLN A 168 -23.10 7.41 19.29
C GLN A 168 -22.75 8.38 20.43
N LEU A 169 -22.25 9.55 20.07
CA LEU A 169 -21.98 10.64 21.01
C LEU A 169 -23.29 11.36 21.37
N THR A 170 -23.58 11.52 22.67
CA THR A 170 -24.79 12.22 23.14
C THR A 170 -24.44 13.51 23.88
N PRO A 171 -25.31 14.55 23.84
CA PRO A 171 -25.05 15.80 24.55
C PRO A 171 -24.85 15.61 26.06
N ALA A 172 -25.57 14.68 26.68
CA ALA A 172 -25.43 14.37 28.11
C ALA A 172 -24.02 13.83 28.46
N LEU A 173 -23.46 12.98 27.59
CA LEU A 173 -22.11 12.46 27.77
C LEU A 173 -21.07 13.57 27.62
N VAL A 174 -21.23 14.43 26.61
CA VAL A 174 -20.34 15.59 26.40
C VAL A 174 -20.38 16.54 27.59
N THR A 175 -21.57 16.93 28.06
CA THR A 175 -21.71 17.84 29.19
C THR A 175 -21.06 17.29 30.45
N SER A 176 -21.31 16.01 30.77
CA SER A 176 -20.81 15.39 32.00
C SER A 176 -19.32 15.10 32.00
N LYS A 177 -18.71 14.83 30.83
CA LYS A 177 -17.30 14.43 30.71
C LYS A 177 -16.36 15.55 30.28
N LEU A 178 -16.81 16.46 29.43
CA LEU A 178 -15.94 17.45 28.78
C LEU A 178 -16.19 18.88 29.26
N LEU A 179 -17.45 19.23 29.57
CA LEU A 179 -17.85 20.63 29.78
C LEU A 179 -17.98 21.06 31.25
N GLY A 180 -17.42 20.29 32.19
CA GLY A 180 -17.59 20.54 33.63
C GLY A 180 -17.10 21.93 34.10
N LYS A 181 -16.09 22.49 33.44
CA LYS A 181 -15.51 23.81 33.73
C LYS A 181 -16.12 24.95 32.89
N VAL A 182 -17.03 24.63 31.98
CA VAL A 182 -17.72 25.60 31.11
C VAL A 182 -18.95 26.15 31.84
N PRO A 183 -19.25 27.46 31.75
CA PRO A 183 -20.47 28.04 32.35
C PRO A 183 -21.74 27.33 31.89
N ALA A 184 -22.65 27.02 32.82
CA ALA A 184 -23.87 26.23 32.56
C ALA A 184 -24.72 26.77 31.40
N ALA A 185 -24.78 28.11 31.23
CA ALA A 185 -25.50 28.75 30.13
C ALA A 185 -24.96 28.37 28.74
N LYS A 186 -23.65 28.07 28.63
CA LYS A 186 -22.97 27.73 27.37
C LYS A 186 -22.95 26.22 27.09
N GLN A 187 -23.08 25.38 28.12
CA GLN A 187 -22.90 23.93 28.03
C GLN A 187 -23.85 23.27 27.03
N ALA A 188 -25.14 23.60 27.04
CA ALA A 188 -26.13 22.93 26.18
C ALA A 188 -25.82 23.13 24.68
N ASN A 189 -25.46 24.35 24.29
CA ASN A 189 -25.14 24.68 22.91
C ASN A 189 -23.80 24.08 22.48
N LEU A 190 -22.76 24.18 23.32
CA LEU A 190 -21.46 23.55 23.05
C LEU A 190 -21.58 22.03 22.95
N ALA A 191 -22.34 21.38 23.84
CA ALA A 191 -22.57 19.93 23.76
C ALA A 191 -23.23 19.55 22.44
N SER A 192 -24.23 20.33 21.99
CA SER A 192 -24.85 20.11 20.68
C SER A 192 -23.86 20.32 19.53
N PHE A 193 -23.00 21.34 19.61
CA PHE A 193 -21.99 21.62 18.58
C PHE A 193 -20.97 20.49 18.50
N VAL A 194 -20.44 20.03 19.64
CA VAL A 194 -19.48 18.91 19.70
C VAL A 194 -20.09 17.64 19.11
N CYS A 195 -21.36 17.32 19.39
CA CYS A 195 -22.05 16.21 18.74
C CYS A 195 -22.13 16.36 17.22
N SER A 196 -22.47 17.55 16.71
CA SER A 196 -22.51 17.81 15.26
C SER A 196 -21.12 17.78 14.62
N LEU A 197 -20.10 18.31 15.29
CA LEU A 197 -18.71 18.28 14.83
C LEU A 197 -18.17 16.84 14.80
N PHE A 198 -18.48 16.03 15.80
CA PHE A 198 -18.12 14.61 15.82
C PHE A 198 -18.79 13.83 14.68
N LYS A 199 -20.07 14.11 14.42
CA LYS A 199 -20.77 13.53 13.26
C LYS A 199 -20.16 13.99 11.94
N PHE A 200 -19.78 15.26 11.81
CA PHE A 200 -19.03 15.77 10.65
C PHE A 200 -17.69 15.05 10.46
N TYR A 201 -16.94 14.89 11.54
CA TYR A 201 -15.67 14.15 11.57
C TYR A 201 -15.86 12.70 11.05
N GLN A 202 -16.89 11.99 11.52
CA GLN A 202 -17.19 10.63 11.07
C GLN A 202 -17.69 10.58 9.62
N ASP A 203 -18.72 11.36 9.28
CA ASP A 203 -19.41 11.32 7.99
C ASP A 203 -18.51 11.73 6.80
N LEU A 204 -17.41 12.45 7.05
CA LEU A 204 -16.42 12.86 6.06
C LEU A 204 -15.07 12.13 6.21
N HIS A 205 -14.99 11.08 7.03
CA HIS A 205 -13.79 10.25 7.22
C HIS A 205 -12.53 11.03 7.61
N PHE A 206 -12.68 11.95 8.57
CA PHE A 206 -11.52 12.53 9.24
C PHE A 206 -10.88 11.48 10.17
N ALA A 207 -9.55 11.55 10.30
CA ALA A 207 -8.77 10.77 11.26
C ALA A 207 -8.12 11.64 12.34
N TYR A 208 -8.05 12.96 12.09
CA TYR A 208 -7.63 13.99 13.02
C TYR A 208 -8.37 15.29 12.70
N LEU A 209 -8.92 15.95 13.72
CA LEU A 209 -9.52 17.27 13.59
C LEU A 209 -9.28 18.06 14.87
N GLU A 210 -8.54 19.15 14.79
CA GLU A 210 -8.26 20.06 15.88
C GLU A 210 -8.75 21.46 15.52
N ILE A 211 -9.42 22.13 16.46
CA ILE A 211 -9.82 23.53 16.35
C ILE A 211 -9.27 24.27 17.57
N ASN A 212 -8.35 25.21 17.33
CA ASN A 212 -7.75 26.01 18.39
C ASN A 212 -7.34 27.43 17.94
N PRO A 213 -8.08 28.49 18.30
CA PRO A 213 -9.22 28.49 19.23
C PRO A 213 -10.56 28.18 18.54
N LEU A 214 -11.44 27.52 19.29
CA LEU A 214 -12.88 27.44 19.05
C LEU A 214 -13.55 28.55 19.87
N VAL A 215 -14.12 29.57 19.22
CA VAL A 215 -14.69 30.71 19.95
C VAL A 215 -16.19 30.57 20.10
N MET A 216 -16.72 30.82 21.31
CA MET A 216 -18.17 30.94 21.53
C MET A 216 -18.54 32.36 21.97
N LEU A 217 -19.23 33.07 21.08
CA LEU A 217 -19.69 34.44 21.28
C LEU A 217 -20.93 34.50 22.19
N ASP A 218 -21.27 35.71 22.64
CA ASP A 218 -22.37 35.94 23.58
C ASP A 218 -23.76 35.71 22.96
N ASP A 219 -23.85 35.73 21.62
CA ASP A 219 -25.05 35.34 20.87
C ASP A 219 -25.20 33.80 20.72
N ASN A 220 -24.36 33.04 21.41
CA ASN A 220 -24.22 31.58 21.34
C ASN A 220 -23.73 31.02 20.00
N SER A 221 -23.27 31.86 19.07
CA SER A 221 -22.60 31.36 17.87
C SER A 221 -21.24 30.76 18.22
N VAL A 222 -20.90 29.66 17.55
CA VAL A 222 -19.63 28.96 17.70
C VAL A 222 -18.83 29.13 16.41
N VAL A 223 -17.65 29.71 16.52
CA VAL A 223 -16.80 30.08 15.39
C VAL A 223 -15.43 29.40 15.50
N PRO A 224 -15.12 28.43 14.64
CA PRO A 224 -13.78 27.85 14.51
C PRO A 224 -12.80 28.86 13.92
N LEU A 225 -11.87 29.40 14.71
CA LEU A 225 -10.90 30.39 14.21
C LEU A 225 -9.65 29.75 13.61
N ASP A 226 -9.27 28.57 14.07
CA ASP A 226 -8.23 27.75 13.46
C ASP A 226 -8.75 26.33 13.23
N MET A 227 -8.21 25.65 12.22
CA MET A 227 -8.48 24.23 11.99
C MET A 227 -7.24 23.52 11.45
N ALA A 228 -6.81 22.48 12.14
CA ALA A 228 -5.82 21.54 11.65
C ALA A 228 -6.49 20.17 11.49
N ALA A 229 -6.45 19.60 10.29
CA ALA A 229 -7.20 18.37 10.02
C ALA A 229 -6.45 17.41 9.11
N LYS A 230 -6.73 16.12 9.31
CA LYS A 230 -6.28 15.03 8.44
C LYS A 230 -7.46 14.14 8.06
N ILE A 231 -7.53 13.80 6.79
CA ILE A 231 -8.57 12.96 6.20
C ILE A 231 -7.97 11.63 5.76
N ASP A 232 -8.70 10.55 5.95
CA ASP A 232 -8.36 9.23 5.42
C ASP A 232 -8.64 9.17 3.91
N GLU A 233 -7.63 9.45 3.07
CA GLU A 233 -7.76 9.48 1.59
C GLU A 233 -8.34 8.18 1.01
N THR A 234 -8.15 7.04 1.68
CA THR A 234 -8.67 5.76 1.19
C THR A 234 -10.20 5.73 1.14
N ALA A 235 -10.88 6.58 1.92
CA ALA A 235 -12.32 6.74 1.91
C ALA A 235 -12.85 7.55 0.70
N ASN A 236 -11.98 8.04 -0.19
CA ASN A 236 -12.40 8.86 -1.34
C ASN A 236 -13.52 8.19 -2.16
N PHE A 237 -13.47 6.87 -2.35
CA PHE A 237 -14.52 6.19 -3.11
C PHE A 237 -15.90 6.17 -2.43
N LEU A 238 -15.96 6.37 -1.11
CA LEU A 238 -17.19 6.45 -0.33
C LEU A 238 -17.75 7.87 -0.31
N VAL A 239 -16.88 8.89 -0.24
CA VAL A 239 -17.27 10.27 0.07
C VAL A 239 -16.76 11.33 -0.91
N SER A 240 -16.26 10.94 -2.09
CA SER A 240 -15.78 11.87 -3.13
C SER A 240 -16.81 12.94 -3.51
N ALA A 241 -18.09 12.57 -3.59
CA ALA A 241 -19.17 13.52 -3.89
C ALA A 241 -19.32 14.60 -2.80
N LYS A 242 -18.96 14.27 -1.55
CA LYS A 242 -18.96 15.24 -0.45
C LYS A 242 -17.71 16.11 -0.47
N TRP A 243 -16.55 15.48 -0.60
CA TRP A 243 -15.26 16.15 -0.58
C TRP A 243 -15.07 17.11 -1.77
N GLY A 244 -15.54 16.73 -2.96
CA GLY A 244 -15.18 17.42 -4.19
C GLY A 244 -13.69 17.28 -4.49
N GLU A 245 -13.10 18.32 -5.06
CA GLU A 245 -11.65 18.38 -5.28
C GLU A 245 -10.94 18.78 -3.99
N VAL A 246 -10.12 17.87 -3.45
CA VAL A 246 -9.32 18.09 -2.25
C VAL A 246 -7.87 18.34 -2.65
N ASP A 247 -7.32 19.47 -2.22
CA ASP A 247 -5.88 19.74 -2.32
C ASP A 247 -5.13 19.05 -1.18
N TRP A 248 -4.00 18.42 -1.53
CA TRP A 248 -3.14 17.66 -0.62
C TRP A 248 -1.78 18.37 -0.50
N PRO A 249 -1.69 19.44 0.33
CA PRO A 249 -0.48 20.23 0.43
C PRO A 249 0.70 19.40 0.98
N PRO A 250 1.92 19.58 0.44
CA PRO A 250 3.11 19.04 1.09
C PRO A 250 3.35 19.74 2.45
N PRO A 251 4.09 19.10 3.38
CA PRO A 251 4.53 19.77 4.60
C PRO A 251 5.36 21.01 4.26
N PHE A 252 5.25 22.05 5.11
CA PHE A 252 6.05 23.26 4.97
C PHE A 252 7.54 22.92 4.87
N GLY A 253 8.28 23.63 4.01
CA GLY A 253 9.69 23.37 3.70
C GLY A 253 9.93 22.48 2.48
N ARG A 254 8.94 21.69 2.06
CA ARG A 254 9.04 20.88 0.83
C ARG A 254 8.32 21.56 -0.34
N ALA A 255 8.98 21.62 -1.49
CA ALA A 255 8.35 22.08 -2.72
C ALA A 255 7.34 21.05 -3.24
N ALA A 256 6.28 21.53 -3.90
CA ALA A 256 5.39 20.67 -4.66
C ALA A 256 6.01 20.40 -6.04
N TYR A 257 6.08 19.13 -6.44
CA TYR A 257 6.62 18.71 -7.73
C TYR A 257 5.52 18.12 -8.61
N PRO A 258 5.42 18.50 -9.89
CA PRO A 258 4.44 17.90 -10.81
C PRO A 258 4.66 16.40 -10.98
N GLU A 259 5.90 15.92 -10.85
CA GLU A 259 6.25 14.51 -10.90
C GLU A 259 5.63 13.70 -9.74
N GLU A 260 5.56 14.27 -8.53
CA GLU A 260 4.85 13.63 -7.40
C GLU A 260 3.35 13.53 -7.66
N ALA A 261 2.76 14.57 -8.28
CA ALA A 261 1.34 14.59 -8.63
C ALA A 261 0.99 13.54 -9.69
N LEU A 262 1.83 13.38 -10.72
CA LEU A 262 1.66 12.35 -11.75
C LEU A 262 1.65 10.94 -11.14
N ILE A 263 2.65 10.61 -10.32
CA ILE A 263 2.72 9.28 -9.68
C ILE A 263 1.53 9.04 -8.76
N ARG A 264 1.06 10.07 -8.06
CA ARG A 264 -0.14 10.00 -7.20
C ARG A 264 -1.41 9.75 -8.01
N GLU A 265 -1.57 10.41 -9.15
CA GLU A 265 -2.71 10.19 -10.04
C GLU A 265 -2.74 8.75 -10.57
N MET A 266 -1.57 8.21 -10.93
CA MET A 266 -1.44 6.81 -11.33
C MET A 266 -1.82 5.85 -10.20
N ASP A 267 -1.28 6.07 -9.00
CA ASP A 267 -1.59 5.28 -7.79
C ASP A 267 -3.10 5.22 -7.50
N GLY A 268 -3.80 6.35 -7.63
CA GLY A 268 -5.25 6.43 -7.41
C GLY A 268 -6.10 5.71 -8.46
N ARG A 269 -5.52 5.31 -9.60
CA ARG A 269 -6.22 4.64 -10.72
C ARG A 269 -5.92 3.14 -10.83
N THR A 270 -4.98 2.63 -10.02
CA THR A 270 -4.53 1.24 -10.10
C THR A 270 -4.76 0.51 -8.78
N GLY A 271 -4.74 -0.83 -8.84
CA GLY A 271 -4.71 -1.69 -7.65
C GLY A 271 -3.29 -1.94 -7.13
N ALA A 272 -2.27 -1.54 -7.91
CA ALA A 272 -0.89 -1.50 -7.47
C ALA A 272 -0.66 -0.33 -6.49
N SER A 273 0.51 -0.28 -5.85
CA SER A 273 0.94 0.91 -5.11
C SER A 273 2.13 1.57 -5.77
N LEU A 274 2.03 2.88 -6.01
CA LEU A 274 3.08 3.72 -6.58
C LEU A 274 3.23 4.95 -5.67
N LYS A 275 4.43 5.17 -5.15
CA LYS A 275 4.72 6.30 -4.26
C LYS A 275 6.02 6.98 -4.67
N LEU A 276 6.01 8.30 -4.68
CA LEU A 276 7.20 9.10 -4.89
C LEU A 276 7.12 10.36 -4.03
N THR A 277 8.21 10.65 -3.33
CA THR A 277 8.42 11.87 -2.56
C THR A 277 9.85 12.32 -2.76
N ILE A 278 10.02 13.56 -3.20
CA ILE A 278 11.32 14.16 -3.46
C ILE A 278 11.80 14.82 -2.16
N LEU A 279 12.95 14.37 -1.68
CA LEU A 279 13.55 14.82 -0.42
C LEU A 279 14.61 15.89 -0.69
N ASN A 280 15.47 15.63 -1.69
CA ASN A 280 16.54 16.53 -2.12
C ASN A 280 16.78 16.33 -3.62
N ASP A 281 16.19 17.19 -4.47
CA ASP A 281 16.31 17.05 -5.93
C ASP A 281 17.74 17.22 -6.48
N LYS A 282 18.67 17.71 -5.65
CA LYS A 282 20.11 17.79 -5.96
C LYS A 282 20.93 16.63 -5.40
N GLY A 283 20.32 15.78 -4.56
CA GLY A 283 20.97 14.63 -3.96
C GLY A 283 21.50 13.65 -5.00
N ARG A 284 22.57 12.93 -4.65
CA ARG A 284 23.23 11.97 -5.55
C ARG A 284 22.77 10.53 -5.38
N VAL A 285 22.07 10.18 -4.30
CA VAL A 285 21.57 8.81 -4.07
C VAL A 285 20.09 8.73 -4.41
N TRP A 286 19.76 8.06 -5.51
CA TRP A 286 18.39 7.86 -5.98
C TRP A 286 17.96 6.41 -5.78
N THR A 287 16.70 6.21 -5.41
CA THR A 287 16.17 4.87 -5.13
C THR A 287 14.92 4.58 -5.95
N MET A 288 14.87 3.37 -6.51
CA MET A 288 13.71 2.79 -7.17
C MET A 288 13.48 1.41 -6.57
N VAL A 289 12.84 1.35 -5.41
CA VAL A 289 12.75 0.12 -4.61
C VAL A 289 11.34 -0.42 -4.65
N ALA A 290 11.18 -1.72 -4.92
CA ALA A 290 9.86 -2.32 -4.91
C ALA A 290 9.46 -2.87 -3.53
N GLY A 291 8.30 -2.42 -3.03
CA GLY A 291 7.73 -2.77 -1.74
C GLY A 291 7.92 -1.69 -0.67
N GLY A 292 6.82 -1.26 -0.03
CA GLY A 292 6.80 -0.31 1.09
C GLY A 292 7.86 -0.60 2.15
N GLY A 293 7.78 -1.73 2.85
CA GLY A 293 8.78 -2.07 3.87
C GLY A 293 10.23 -2.16 3.36
N ALA A 294 10.44 -2.63 2.12
CA ALA A 294 11.78 -2.68 1.55
C ALA A 294 12.32 -1.26 1.28
N SER A 295 11.53 -0.38 0.70
CA SER A 295 11.95 1.02 0.43
C SER A 295 12.41 1.74 1.70
N VAL A 296 11.74 1.49 2.83
CA VAL A 296 12.14 2.02 4.14
C VAL A 296 13.49 1.44 4.58
N VAL A 297 13.69 0.12 4.47
CA VAL A 297 14.97 -0.53 4.80
C VAL A 297 16.14 -0.02 3.94
N TYR A 298 15.91 0.26 2.67
CA TYR A 298 16.93 0.86 1.81
C TYR A 298 17.24 2.31 2.22
N ALA A 299 16.21 3.11 2.54
CA ALA A 299 16.39 4.48 3.02
C ALA A 299 17.14 4.53 4.37
N ASP A 300 16.76 3.65 5.31
CA ASP A 300 17.47 3.44 6.58
C ASP A 300 18.94 3.15 6.33
N THR A 301 19.24 2.18 5.46
CA THR A 301 20.63 1.80 5.20
C THR A 301 21.45 2.92 4.56
N VAL A 302 20.86 3.72 3.66
CA VAL A 302 21.53 4.91 3.12
C VAL A 302 21.83 5.93 4.22
N ALA A 303 20.88 6.12 5.15
CA ALA A 303 21.06 7.02 6.29
C ALA A 303 22.12 6.50 7.28
N ASP A 304 22.10 5.20 7.60
CA ASP A 304 23.05 4.52 8.51
C ASP A 304 24.50 4.65 8.01
N TYR A 305 24.71 4.65 6.70
CA TYR A 305 26.02 4.89 6.08
C TYR A 305 26.36 6.39 5.88
N GLY A 306 25.64 7.29 6.55
CA GLY A 306 25.93 8.74 6.60
C GLY A 306 25.47 9.54 5.38
N MET A 307 24.74 8.91 4.45
CA MET A 307 24.32 9.52 3.18
C MET A 307 22.87 9.99 3.18
N GLY A 308 22.22 10.09 4.35
CA GLY A 308 20.82 10.52 4.47
C GLY A 308 20.54 11.91 3.88
N HIS A 309 21.49 12.84 3.96
CA HIS A 309 21.38 14.19 3.38
C HIS A 309 21.50 14.22 1.85
N GLU A 310 22.11 13.18 1.27
CA GLU A 310 22.27 12.97 -0.18
C GLU A 310 21.18 12.07 -0.78
N LEU A 311 20.27 11.54 0.05
CA LEU A 311 19.13 10.77 -0.41
C LEU A 311 18.13 11.68 -1.11
N ALA A 312 17.98 11.49 -2.43
CA ALA A 312 17.24 12.41 -3.26
C ALA A 312 15.73 12.21 -3.19
N ASN A 313 15.29 10.95 -3.02
CA ASN A 313 13.89 10.59 -3.01
C ASN A 313 13.62 9.45 -2.02
N TYR A 314 12.40 9.44 -1.51
CA TYR A 314 11.75 8.25 -0.99
C TYR A 314 10.67 7.83 -1.99
N GLY A 315 10.60 6.54 -2.32
CA GLY A 315 9.57 6.05 -3.22
C GLY A 315 9.54 4.53 -3.27
N GLU A 316 8.37 4.00 -3.62
CA GLU A 316 8.20 2.58 -3.82
C GLU A 316 7.23 2.27 -4.96
N TYR A 317 7.34 1.04 -5.46
CA TYR A 317 6.34 0.44 -6.34
C TYR A 317 6.04 -0.99 -5.89
N SER A 318 4.77 -1.36 -5.74
CA SER A 318 4.35 -2.68 -5.28
C SER A 318 2.93 -3.02 -5.71
N GLY A 319 2.36 -4.14 -5.25
CA GLY A 319 1.02 -4.57 -5.69
C GLY A 319 0.97 -5.09 -7.13
N ALA A 320 2.12 -5.50 -7.69
CA ALA A 320 2.27 -6.03 -9.06
C ALA A 320 1.85 -5.04 -10.17
N PRO A 321 2.55 -3.89 -10.29
CA PRO A 321 2.29 -2.95 -11.37
C PRO A 321 2.64 -3.57 -12.72
N SER A 322 1.97 -3.08 -13.75
CA SER A 322 2.17 -3.41 -15.15
C SER A 322 3.51 -2.87 -15.68
N THR A 323 3.87 -3.36 -16.87
CA THR A 323 5.03 -2.86 -17.62
C THR A 323 4.94 -1.35 -17.84
N GLU A 324 3.78 -0.85 -18.25
CA GLU A 324 3.56 0.58 -18.55
C GLU A 324 3.65 1.45 -17.29
N GLU A 325 3.01 1.03 -16.20
CA GLU A 325 3.12 1.76 -14.93
C GLU A 325 4.57 1.83 -14.45
N THR A 326 5.31 0.72 -14.58
CA THR A 326 6.73 0.69 -14.21
C THR A 326 7.58 1.56 -15.15
N PHE A 327 7.27 1.58 -16.44
CA PHE A 327 7.93 2.45 -17.42
C PHE A 327 7.74 3.92 -17.07
N VAL A 328 6.51 4.37 -16.84
CA VAL A 328 6.22 5.77 -16.49
C VAL A 328 6.89 6.13 -15.16
N TYR A 329 6.80 5.27 -14.14
CA TYR A 329 7.47 5.50 -12.85
C TYR A 329 8.99 5.66 -13.01
N ALA A 330 9.64 4.72 -13.71
CA ALA A 330 11.08 4.75 -13.94
C ALA A 330 11.50 5.96 -14.79
N LYS A 331 10.72 6.30 -15.82
CA LYS A 331 10.94 7.47 -16.67
C LYS A 331 10.90 8.77 -15.87
N THR A 332 9.89 8.94 -15.03
CA THR A 332 9.73 10.11 -14.16
C THR A 332 10.88 10.24 -13.16
N LEU A 333 11.31 9.12 -12.56
CA LEU A 333 12.46 9.14 -11.65
C LEU A 333 13.75 9.53 -12.37
N LEU A 334 14.00 8.96 -13.56
CA LEU A 334 15.18 9.29 -14.37
C LEU A 334 15.15 10.75 -14.81
N SER A 335 13.99 11.30 -15.23
CA SER A 335 13.91 12.71 -15.62
C SER A 335 14.25 13.66 -14.48
N LEU A 336 13.83 13.33 -13.24
CA LEU A 336 14.21 14.09 -12.04
C LEU A 336 15.71 13.99 -11.76
N MET A 337 16.25 12.78 -11.80
CA MET A 337 17.66 12.50 -11.56
C MET A 337 18.59 13.21 -12.55
N LEU A 338 18.12 13.45 -13.78
CA LEU A 338 18.88 14.08 -14.86
C LEU A 338 18.78 15.62 -14.87
N LYS A 339 18.00 16.24 -13.97
CA LYS A 339 17.83 17.71 -13.95
C LYS A 339 19.12 18.48 -13.63
N TYR A 340 19.95 17.92 -12.75
CA TYR A 340 21.21 18.55 -12.32
C TYR A 340 22.39 17.56 -12.38
N LYS A 341 23.58 18.05 -12.73
CA LYS A 341 24.82 17.27 -12.62
C LYS A 341 25.35 17.33 -11.18
N HIS A 342 25.96 16.24 -10.73
CA HIS A 342 26.66 16.17 -9.45
C HIS A 342 28.17 15.95 -9.72
N PRO A 343 29.09 16.65 -9.03
CA PRO A 343 30.53 16.57 -9.31
C PRO A 343 31.07 15.13 -9.22
N ASP A 344 30.62 14.38 -8.21
CA ASP A 344 31.03 12.99 -7.98
C ASP A 344 30.17 11.95 -8.72
N GLY A 345 29.34 12.38 -9.66
CA GLY A 345 28.30 11.54 -10.25
C GLY A 345 27.22 11.14 -9.24
N LYS A 346 26.29 10.29 -9.70
CA LYS A 346 25.13 9.86 -8.93
C LYS A 346 24.98 8.34 -8.91
N PHE A 347 24.14 7.83 -8.02
CA PHE A 347 23.81 6.42 -7.90
C PHE A 347 22.31 6.22 -8.06
N LEU A 348 21.92 5.20 -8.81
CA LEU A 348 20.55 4.70 -8.85
C LEU A 348 20.53 3.28 -8.28
N ILE A 349 19.85 3.13 -7.14
CA ILE A 349 19.67 1.85 -6.46
C ILE A 349 18.29 1.30 -6.82
N ILE A 350 18.27 0.23 -7.61
CA ILE A 350 17.04 -0.47 -8.01
C ILE A 350 16.90 -1.73 -7.17
N GLY A 351 16.07 -1.65 -6.14
CA GLY A 351 16.11 -2.61 -5.04
C GLY A 351 14.82 -3.34 -4.73
N GLY A 352 14.91 -4.19 -3.71
CA GLY A 352 13.81 -4.54 -2.82
C GLY A 352 13.78 -6.01 -2.44
N GLY A 353 12.80 -6.36 -1.61
CA GLY A 353 12.65 -7.71 -1.07
C GLY A 353 12.26 -8.74 -2.13
N ILE A 354 12.37 -10.02 -1.77
CA ILE A 354 11.88 -11.11 -2.63
C ILE A 354 10.36 -10.97 -2.81
N ALA A 355 9.90 -10.67 -4.02
CA ALA A 355 8.48 -10.48 -4.27
C ALA A 355 7.67 -11.78 -4.08
N ASN A 356 6.44 -11.65 -3.60
CA ASN A 356 5.51 -12.78 -3.49
C ASN A 356 4.73 -13.00 -4.79
N PHE A 357 4.27 -11.94 -5.46
CA PHE A 357 3.40 -12.06 -6.64
C PHE A 357 3.72 -11.08 -7.76
N THR A 358 4.55 -10.05 -7.51
CA THR A 358 5.01 -9.13 -8.56
C THR A 358 5.92 -9.83 -9.55
N ASP A 359 5.58 -9.75 -10.84
CA ASP A 359 6.39 -10.27 -11.93
C ASP A 359 7.60 -9.35 -12.18
N VAL A 360 8.78 -9.82 -11.80
CA VAL A 360 10.03 -9.07 -11.94
C VAL A 360 10.41 -8.90 -13.40
N ALA A 361 10.10 -9.86 -14.28
CA ALA A 361 10.42 -9.75 -15.70
C ALA A 361 9.54 -8.71 -16.40
N ALA A 362 8.25 -8.61 -16.02
CA ALA A 362 7.34 -7.60 -16.55
C ALA A 362 7.77 -6.19 -16.11
N THR A 363 7.96 -5.99 -14.81
CA THR A 363 8.40 -4.69 -14.25
C THR A 363 9.77 -4.27 -14.81
N PHE A 364 10.73 -5.19 -14.96
CA PHE A 364 12.03 -4.86 -15.55
C PHE A 364 11.95 -4.59 -17.06
N THR A 365 10.93 -5.07 -17.76
CA THR A 365 10.70 -4.68 -19.16
C THR A 365 10.38 -3.18 -19.26
N GLY A 366 9.54 -2.65 -18.35
CA GLY A 366 9.25 -1.21 -18.28
C GLY A 366 10.48 -0.39 -17.88
N LEU A 367 11.28 -0.88 -16.94
CA LEU A 367 12.57 -0.27 -16.59
C LEU A 367 13.52 -0.21 -17.81
N ILE A 368 13.63 -1.28 -18.58
CA ILE A 368 14.50 -1.33 -19.76
C ILE A 368 14.07 -0.28 -20.79
N GLN A 369 12.77 -0.09 -21.01
CA GLN A 369 12.25 0.96 -21.90
C GLN A 369 12.68 2.37 -21.42
N ALA A 370 12.61 2.63 -20.11
CA ALA A 370 13.04 3.91 -19.54
C ALA A 370 14.57 4.11 -19.65
N LEU A 371 15.37 3.07 -19.39
CA LEU A 371 16.83 3.10 -19.56
C LEU A 371 17.24 3.35 -21.01
N GLN A 372 16.52 2.76 -21.97
CA GLN A 372 16.74 3.01 -23.40
C GLN A 372 16.48 4.47 -23.79
N HIS A 373 15.46 5.09 -23.19
CA HIS A 373 15.09 6.47 -23.46
C HIS A 373 16.16 7.48 -23.00
N TYR A 374 16.83 7.22 -21.87
CA TYR A 374 17.78 8.15 -21.24
C TYR A 374 19.24 7.68 -21.23
N ALA A 375 19.60 6.69 -22.07
CA ALA A 375 20.91 6.04 -21.99
C ALA A 375 22.09 7.02 -22.16
N ALA A 376 21.96 8.03 -23.03
CA ALA A 376 23.03 8.98 -23.29
C ALA A 376 23.25 9.92 -22.09
N GLU A 377 22.15 10.43 -21.54
CA GLU A 377 22.12 11.36 -20.40
C GLU A 377 22.58 10.68 -19.12
N ILE A 378 22.23 9.40 -18.91
CA ILE A 378 22.73 8.59 -17.78
C ILE A 378 24.26 8.54 -17.79
N LYS A 379 24.88 8.34 -18.96
CA LYS A 379 26.35 8.34 -19.12
C LYS A 379 26.93 9.73 -18.89
N GLU A 380 26.31 10.77 -19.44
CA GLU A 380 26.74 12.16 -19.26
C GLU A 380 26.73 12.59 -17.79
N HIS A 381 25.72 12.16 -17.02
CA HIS A 381 25.57 12.44 -15.59
C HIS A 381 26.41 11.52 -14.69
N LYS A 382 27.19 10.60 -15.27
CA LYS A 382 28.02 9.61 -14.57
C LYS A 382 27.21 8.81 -13.53
N ILE A 383 26.02 8.37 -13.94
CA ILE A 383 25.11 7.62 -13.07
C ILE A 383 25.54 6.16 -13.03
N LYS A 384 25.82 5.65 -11.83
CA LYS A 384 26.07 4.21 -11.60
C LYS A 384 24.79 3.53 -11.11
N ILE A 385 24.47 2.38 -11.67
CA ILE A 385 23.21 1.67 -11.40
C ILE A 385 23.51 0.31 -10.76
N TYR A 386 22.89 0.06 -9.61
CA TYR A 386 22.99 -1.20 -8.87
C TYR A 386 21.61 -1.80 -8.70
N ILE A 387 21.44 -3.08 -9.06
CA ILE A 387 20.18 -3.79 -9.01
C ILE A 387 20.27 -4.97 -8.04
N ARG A 388 19.36 -5.07 -7.07
CA ARG A 388 19.13 -6.30 -6.28
C ARG A 388 17.65 -6.62 -6.29
N ARG A 389 17.27 -7.75 -6.91
CA ARG A 389 15.86 -8.15 -6.96
C ARG A 389 15.66 -9.66 -7.08
N ALA A 390 14.55 -10.13 -6.51
CA ALA A 390 14.10 -11.52 -6.58
C ALA A 390 12.56 -11.63 -6.53
N GLY A 391 12.03 -12.83 -6.78
CA GLY A 391 10.59 -13.11 -6.83
C GLY A 391 10.15 -13.70 -8.18
N PRO A 392 8.85 -13.71 -8.50
CA PRO A 392 8.33 -14.28 -9.74
C PRO A 392 9.10 -13.80 -10.99
N ASN A 393 9.64 -14.74 -11.75
CA ASN A 393 10.38 -14.51 -13.00
C ASN A 393 11.64 -13.61 -12.87
N TYR A 394 12.27 -13.56 -11.69
CA TYR A 394 13.43 -12.67 -11.46
C TYR A 394 14.64 -12.98 -12.35
N LEU A 395 14.97 -14.25 -12.57
CA LEU A 395 16.11 -14.66 -13.39
C LEU A 395 16.01 -14.07 -14.79
N GLU A 396 14.81 -14.13 -15.37
CA GLU A 396 14.52 -13.55 -16.68
C GLU A 396 14.63 -12.03 -16.68
N GLY A 397 14.10 -11.37 -15.63
CA GLY A 397 14.23 -9.93 -15.46
C GLY A 397 15.69 -9.49 -15.39
N LEU A 398 16.50 -10.12 -14.53
CA LEU A 398 17.93 -9.82 -14.35
C LEU A 398 18.73 -10.05 -15.65
N ARG A 399 18.46 -11.15 -16.35
CA ARG A 399 19.10 -11.45 -17.64
C ARG A 399 18.78 -10.39 -18.70
N LYS A 400 17.51 -10.00 -18.82
CA LYS A 400 17.07 -8.96 -19.78
C LYS A 400 17.71 -7.61 -19.49
N VAL A 401 17.72 -7.17 -18.22
CA VAL A 401 18.26 -5.85 -17.87
C VAL A 401 19.78 -5.81 -18.01
N LYS A 402 20.46 -6.92 -17.71
CA LYS A 402 21.91 -7.05 -17.96
C LYS A 402 22.25 -6.95 -19.44
N ALA A 403 21.55 -7.71 -20.29
CA ALA A 403 21.76 -7.65 -21.74
C ALA A 403 21.43 -6.25 -22.31
N ALA A 404 20.38 -5.59 -21.81
CA ALA A 404 20.06 -4.23 -22.20
C ALA A 404 21.18 -3.25 -21.80
N SER A 405 21.74 -3.37 -20.60
CA SER A 405 22.86 -2.54 -20.14
C SER A 405 24.11 -2.69 -20.99
N GLU A 406 24.46 -3.92 -21.36
CA GLU A 406 25.62 -4.20 -22.22
C GLU A 406 25.45 -3.55 -23.59
N LYS A 407 24.24 -3.65 -24.16
CA LYS A 407 23.89 -2.99 -25.43
C LYS A 407 23.95 -1.46 -25.33
N LEU A 408 23.52 -0.88 -24.22
CA LEU A 408 23.48 0.57 -24.00
C LEU A 408 24.81 1.16 -23.49
N GLY A 409 25.74 0.31 -23.03
CA GLY A 409 27.00 0.70 -22.42
C GLY A 409 26.84 1.36 -21.04
N LEU A 410 25.85 0.95 -20.24
CA LEU A 410 25.56 1.56 -18.94
C LEU A 410 26.36 0.98 -17.77
N GLY A 411 26.98 -0.19 -17.96
CA GLY A 411 27.82 -0.82 -16.94
C GLY A 411 27.11 -1.16 -15.63
N LEU A 412 25.79 -1.39 -15.64
CA LEU A 412 25.04 -1.69 -14.42
C LEU A 412 25.41 -3.06 -13.83
N LYS A 413 25.22 -3.17 -12.52
CA LYS A 413 25.47 -4.39 -11.72
C LYS A 413 24.16 -5.04 -11.29
N VAL A 414 24.05 -6.36 -11.44
CA VAL A 414 22.84 -7.12 -11.06
C VAL A 414 23.13 -8.16 -10.00
N TYR A 415 22.20 -8.30 -9.06
CA TYR A 415 22.28 -9.25 -7.93
C TYR A 415 20.90 -9.88 -7.66
N GLY A 416 20.91 -11.16 -7.26
CA GLY A 416 19.73 -11.97 -7.00
C GLY A 416 19.47 -12.19 -5.50
N PRO A 417 18.69 -13.25 -5.14
CA PRO A 417 18.34 -13.57 -3.75
C PRO A 417 19.50 -14.09 -2.90
N GLU A 418 20.58 -14.55 -3.52
CA GLU A 418 21.83 -14.96 -2.85
C GLU A 418 22.57 -13.77 -2.21
N THR A 419 22.30 -12.56 -2.70
CA THR A 419 22.88 -11.32 -2.18
C THR A 419 21.94 -10.69 -1.16
N HIS A 420 22.47 -10.29 0.00
CA HIS A 420 21.68 -9.61 1.03
C HIS A 420 21.00 -8.36 0.47
N ILE A 421 19.75 -8.13 0.85
CA ILE A 421 18.87 -7.10 0.29
C ILE A 421 19.54 -5.71 0.18
N THR A 422 20.21 -5.26 1.24
CA THR A 422 20.83 -3.93 1.28
C THR A 422 22.31 -3.89 0.88
N ALA A 423 22.93 -5.02 0.51
CA ALA A 423 24.36 -5.08 0.22
C ALA A 423 24.79 -4.16 -0.95
N VAL A 424 23.88 -3.88 -1.87
CA VAL A 424 24.13 -2.96 -3.01
C VAL A 424 24.39 -1.52 -2.59
N ILE A 425 23.95 -1.10 -1.40
CA ILE A 425 24.15 0.27 -0.92
C ILE A 425 25.62 0.52 -0.57
N PRO A 426 26.26 -0.21 0.37
CA PRO A 426 27.67 0.02 0.65
C PRO A 426 28.58 -0.27 -0.55
N MET A 427 28.19 -1.16 -1.48
CA MET A 427 28.89 -1.33 -2.77
C MET A 427 28.81 -0.06 -3.62
N ALA A 428 27.61 0.49 -3.83
CA ALA A 428 27.42 1.71 -4.59
C ALA A 428 28.17 2.90 -3.98
N LEU A 429 28.15 3.02 -2.64
CA LEU A 429 28.87 4.07 -1.92
C LEU A 429 30.40 3.87 -1.91
N GLY A 430 30.92 2.75 -2.41
CA GLY A 430 32.35 2.43 -2.43
C GLY A 430 32.94 2.11 -1.06
N LEU A 431 32.09 1.77 -0.08
CA LEU A 431 32.49 1.41 1.28
C LEU A 431 32.98 -0.04 1.36
N ILE A 432 32.50 -0.89 0.46
CA ILE A 432 32.97 -2.26 0.26
C ILE A 432 33.24 -2.50 -1.23
N ALA A 433 34.06 -3.50 -1.53
CA ALA A 433 34.27 -3.94 -2.91
C ALA A 433 32.99 -4.55 -3.49
N ASP A 434 32.78 -4.38 -4.80
CA ASP A 434 31.70 -5.03 -5.53
C ASP A 434 31.79 -6.55 -5.35
N LEU A 435 30.69 -7.16 -4.91
CA LEU A 435 30.55 -8.61 -4.90
C LEU A 435 30.49 -9.14 -6.34
N PRO A 436 30.96 -10.39 -6.57
CA PRO A 436 30.82 -11.04 -7.86
C PRO A 436 29.36 -11.10 -8.29
N GLU A 437 29.07 -10.75 -9.55
CA GLU A 437 27.72 -10.90 -10.11
C GLU A 437 27.38 -12.39 -10.21
N PRO A 438 26.13 -12.80 -9.89
CA PRO A 438 25.73 -14.19 -9.88
C PRO A 438 25.65 -14.78 -11.29
N ASP A 439 25.78 -16.10 -11.40
CA ASP A 439 25.45 -16.81 -12.63
C ASP A 439 23.93 -16.79 -12.84
N LEU A 440 23.50 -16.20 -13.96
CA LEU A 440 22.09 -16.06 -14.33
C LEU A 440 21.60 -17.20 -15.24
N SER A 441 22.37 -18.29 -15.38
CA SER A 441 22.01 -19.46 -16.17
C SER A 441 20.92 -20.31 -15.50
N GLU A 442 20.92 -20.39 -14.17
CA GLU A 442 19.99 -21.19 -13.38
C GLU A 442 19.53 -20.45 -12.12
N ALA A 443 18.39 -20.87 -11.56
CA ALA A 443 17.88 -20.29 -10.33
C ALA A 443 18.75 -20.70 -9.13
N CYS A 444 18.89 -19.80 -8.15
CA CYS A 444 19.60 -20.11 -6.91
C CYS A 444 18.91 -21.26 -6.15
N GLY A 445 19.67 -22.31 -5.84
CA GLY A 445 19.21 -23.40 -4.99
C GLY A 445 19.12 -23.00 -3.51
N PRO A 446 18.58 -23.88 -2.64
CA PRO A 446 18.53 -23.60 -1.21
C PRO A 446 19.95 -23.38 -0.64
N PRO A 447 20.12 -22.43 0.30
CA PRO A 447 21.42 -22.09 0.85
C PRO A 447 22.04 -23.32 1.52
N LYS A 448 23.34 -23.58 1.32
CA LYS A 448 24.03 -24.69 1.98
C LYS A 448 24.39 -24.29 3.42
N ARG A 449 23.75 -24.92 4.40
CA ARG A 449 24.04 -24.71 5.83
C ARG A 449 24.61 -25.98 6.44
N LYS A 450 25.73 -25.87 7.16
CA LYS A 450 26.28 -26.97 7.97
C LYS A 450 25.56 -26.99 9.31
N MET A 451 25.20 -28.19 9.78
CA MET A 451 24.67 -28.37 11.13
C MET A 451 25.72 -27.96 12.17
N ILE A 452 25.25 -27.49 13.31
CA ILE A 452 26.12 -27.11 14.43
C ILE A 452 26.67 -28.39 15.07
N ASP A 453 27.99 -28.48 15.20
CA ASP A 453 28.64 -29.64 15.81
C ASP A 453 28.46 -29.62 17.34
N MET A 454 27.78 -30.65 17.84
CA MET A 454 27.47 -30.83 19.26
C MET A 454 28.36 -31.88 19.94
N THR A 455 29.36 -32.44 19.25
CA THR A 455 30.24 -33.48 19.81
C THR A 455 30.98 -32.98 21.05
N GLY A 456 30.77 -33.66 22.20
CA GLY A 456 31.47 -33.39 23.46
C GLY A 456 30.84 -32.34 24.41
N ARG A 457 29.71 -31.72 24.06
CA ARG A 457 29.00 -30.77 24.95
C ARG A 457 27.87 -31.45 25.72
N LYS A 458 27.81 -31.24 27.05
CA LYS A 458 26.70 -31.72 27.90
C LYS A 458 25.48 -30.83 27.69
N THR A 459 24.38 -31.40 27.20
CA THR A 459 23.08 -30.73 27.12
C THR A 459 22.42 -30.76 28.50
N ASN A 460 22.09 -29.58 29.04
CA ASN A 460 21.20 -29.45 30.18
C ASN A 460 19.98 -28.66 29.68
N PRO A 461 18.92 -29.33 29.19
CA PRO A 461 17.74 -28.63 28.73
C PRO A 461 17.19 -27.78 29.87
N LYS A 462 17.07 -26.46 29.64
CA LYS A 462 16.44 -25.59 30.62
C LYS A 462 14.95 -25.92 30.63
N VAL A 463 14.44 -26.37 31.77
CA VAL A 463 12.99 -26.46 31.97
C VAL A 463 12.47 -25.02 32.04
N HIS A 464 11.96 -24.52 30.92
CA HIS A 464 11.32 -23.23 30.90
C HIS A 464 10.03 -23.30 31.74
N PRO A 465 9.84 -22.41 32.72
CA PRO A 465 8.59 -22.36 33.46
C PRO A 465 7.44 -22.14 32.50
N LYS A 466 6.32 -22.83 32.72
CA LYS A 466 5.09 -22.58 31.94
C LYS A 466 4.74 -21.10 32.09
N PRO A 467 4.48 -20.39 30.98
CA PRO A 467 4.14 -18.98 31.05
C PRO A 467 2.88 -18.81 31.92
N PRO A 468 2.78 -17.69 32.67
CA PRO A 468 1.56 -17.38 33.41
C PRO A 468 0.34 -17.44 32.48
N ALA A 469 -0.80 -17.91 32.99
CA ALA A 469 -2.06 -17.86 32.24
C ALA A 469 -2.37 -16.39 31.91
N GLY A 470 -2.37 -16.05 30.62
CA GLY A 470 -2.49 -14.67 30.13
C GLY A 470 -3.71 -14.43 29.23
N THR A 471 -3.81 -13.21 28.72
CA THR A 471 -4.82 -12.73 27.77
C THR A 471 -5.03 -13.73 26.62
N LYS A 472 -6.29 -14.13 26.39
CA LYS A 472 -6.67 -15.02 25.29
C LYS A 472 -6.54 -14.27 23.95
N HIS A 473 -5.93 -14.88 22.95
CA HIS A 473 -5.99 -14.41 21.56
C HIS A 473 -7.07 -15.19 20.78
N THR A 474 -7.66 -14.58 19.76
CA THR A 474 -8.72 -15.21 18.91
C THR A 474 -8.16 -15.99 17.72
N LEU A 475 -6.85 -15.84 17.44
CA LEU A 475 -6.19 -16.48 16.30
C LEU A 475 -6.06 -17.99 16.49
N ILE A 476 -6.56 -18.77 15.52
CA ILE A 476 -6.38 -20.22 15.50
C ILE A 476 -5.09 -20.57 14.77
N THR A 477 -4.28 -21.44 15.39
CA THR A 477 -3.09 -21.98 14.76
C THR A 477 -3.46 -22.99 13.68
N SER A 478 -3.00 -22.75 12.45
CA SER A 478 -3.22 -23.67 11.32
C SER A 478 -2.55 -25.03 11.55
N THR A 479 -3.19 -26.07 11.02
CA THR A 479 -2.77 -27.47 11.06
C THR A 479 -2.73 -28.05 9.64
N PRO A 480 -2.14 -29.23 9.41
CA PRO A 480 -2.22 -29.93 8.13
C PRO A 480 -3.65 -30.28 7.69
N GLU A 481 -4.63 -30.22 8.58
CA GLU A 481 -6.05 -30.49 8.30
C GLU A 481 -6.84 -29.23 7.97
N THR A 482 -6.31 -28.05 8.29
CA THR A 482 -6.94 -26.75 8.05
C THR A 482 -7.24 -26.56 6.57
N THR A 483 -8.47 -26.13 6.26
CA THR A 483 -8.92 -25.80 4.91
C THR A 483 -9.59 -24.44 4.85
N CYS A 484 -9.57 -23.86 3.64
CA CYS A 484 -10.04 -22.53 3.35
C CYS A 484 -10.99 -22.46 2.15
N ILE A 485 -11.78 -21.39 2.09
CA ILE A 485 -12.46 -20.91 0.89
C ILE A 485 -11.77 -19.62 0.43
N VAL A 486 -11.61 -19.47 -0.88
CA VAL A 486 -11.04 -18.26 -1.50
C VAL A 486 -12.15 -17.43 -2.14
N TYR A 487 -12.30 -16.19 -1.71
CA TYR A 487 -13.22 -15.24 -2.33
C TYR A 487 -12.49 -14.45 -3.42
N GLY A 488 -12.98 -14.53 -4.66
CA GLY A 488 -12.37 -13.99 -5.87
C GLY A 488 -11.81 -15.10 -6.79
N LEU A 489 -11.82 -14.85 -8.11
CA LEU A 489 -11.35 -15.80 -9.12
C LEU A 489 -9.81 -15.78 -9.26
N GLN A 490 -9.11 -16.22 -8.21
CA GLN A 490 -7.66 -16.14 -8.07
C GLN A 490 -6.94 -17.45 -8.41
N ASN A 491 -7.06 -17.90 -9.66
CA ASN A 491 -6.54 -19.21 -10.08
C ASN A 491 -5.03 -19.38 -9.82
N ARG A 492 -4.21 -18.36 -10.05
CA ARG A 492 -2.76 -18.46 -9.80
C ARG A 492 -2.43 -18.61 -8.31
N ALA A 493 -3.12 -17.88 -7.44
CA ALA A 493 -2.91 -17.97 -6.00
C ALA A 493 -3.38 -19.34 -5.47
N VAL A 494 -4.55 -19.79 -5.91
CA VAL A 494 -5.09 -21.12 -5.56
C VAL A 494 -4.13 -22.22 -6.01
N GLN A 495 -3.66 -22.20 -7.26
CA GLN A 495 -2.68 -23.20 -7.74
C GLN A 495 -1.41 -23.18 -6.89
N GLY A 496 -0.86 -22.00 -6.57
CA GLY A 496 0.33 -21.88 -5.72
C GLY A 496 0.13 -22.37 -4.27
N MET A 497 -1.11 -22.32 -3.75
CA MET A 497 -1.47 -22.95 -2.47
C MET A 497 -1.50 -24.47 -2.58
N LEU A 498 -2.13 -25.01 -3.64
CA LEU A 498 -2.19 -26.45 -3.89
C LEU A 498 -0.81 -27.07 -4.13
N ASP A 499 0.05 -26.38 -4.88
CA ASP A 499 1.42 -26.82 -5.13
C ASP A 499 2.23 -26.86 -3.83
N PHE A 500 2.06 -25.84 -2.98
CA PHE A 500 2.66 -25.81 -1.64
C PHE A 500 2.14 -26.97 -0.77
N ASP A 501 0.85 -27.24 -0.79
CA ASP A 501 0.25 -28.33 -0.02
C ASP A 501 0.79 -29.69 -0.45
N PHE A 502 0.93 -29.90 -1.77
CA PHE A 502 1.50 -31.11 -2.35
C PHE A 502 2.98 -31.28 -1.94
N MET A 503 3.77 -30.21 -2.02
CA MET A 503 5.16 -30.20 -1.55
C MET A 503 5.29 -30.51 -0.06
N CYS A 504 4.35 -30.01 0.73
CA CYS A 504 4.24 -30.29 2.17
C CYS A 504 3.74 -31.70 2.48
N LYS A 505 3.48 -32.53 1.46
CA LYS A 505 2.94 -33.90 1.57
C LYS A 505 1.60 -33.94 2.31
N ARG A 506 0.77 -32.90 2.16
CA ARG A 506 -0.60 -32.91 2.70
C ARG A 506 -1.42 -34.00 2.04
N LYS A 507 -2.38 -34.54 2.79
CA LYS A 507 -3.30 -35.57 2.28
C LYS A 507 -4.41 -34.99 1.40
N LYS A 508 -4.75 -33.71 1.60
CA LYS A 508 -5.80 -33.00 0.87
C LYS A 508 -5.40 -31.55 0.56
N PRO A 509 -5.93 -30.98 -0.53
CA PRO A 509 -5.92 -29.54 -0.79
C PRO A 509 -6.30 -28.70 0.44
N SER A 510 -5.63 -27.58 0.64
CA SER A 510 -6.05 -26.56 1.60
C SER A 510 -7.26 -25.77 1.10
N VAL A 511 -7.39 -25.55 -0.22
CA VAL A 511 -8.54 -24.86 -0.82
C VAL A 511 -9.63 -25.88 -1.16
N GLU A 512 -10.81 -25.73 -0.57
CA GLU A 512 -11.95 -26.60 -0.86
C GLU A 512 -12.90 -26.02 -1.92
N ALA A 513 -13.04 -24.69 -1.97
CA ALA A 513 -13.88 -24.02 -2.95
C ALA A 513 -13.45 -22.56 -3.16
N MET A 514 -13.98 -21.98 -4.24
CA MET A 514 -13.87 -20.55 -4.52
C MET A 514 -15.26 -19.89 -4.55
N ILE A 515 -15.31 -18.59 -4.28
CA ILE A 515 -16.52 -17.78 -4.42
C ILE A 515 -16.25 -16.70 -5.48
N PHE A 516 -17.11 -16.60 -6.49
CA PHE A 516 -17.03 -15.56 -7.51
C PHE A 516 -18.44 -15.10 -7.91
N PRO A 517 -18.91 -13.93 -7.42
CA PRO A 517 -20.30 -13.51 -7.56
C PRO A 517 -20.70 -13.11 -8.99
N PHE A 518 -19.73 -12.90 -9.87
CA PHE A 518 -19.95 -12.42 -11.24
C PHE A 518 -20.17 -13.55 -12.27
N SER A 519 -20.23 -14.80 -11.82
CA SER A 519 -20.52 -15.96 -12.66
C SER A 519 -21.46 -16.93 -11.96
N GLY A 520 -22.17 -17.76 -12.73
CA GLY A 520 -22.90 -18.91 -12.18
C GLY A 520 -21.97 -19.98 -11.60
N ASN A 521 -22.53 -20.92 -10.85
CA ASN A 521 -21.78 -22.04 -10.28
C ASN A 521 -21.11 -22.87 -11.40
N HIS A 522 -19.81 -23.11 -11.28
CA HIS A 522 -19.04 -23.87 -12.26
C HIS A 522 -17.82 -24.54 -11.60
N TYR A 523 -17.05 -25.30 -12.38
CA TYR A 523 -15.81 -25.91 -11.93
C TYR A 523 -14.62 -25.30 -12.67
N VAL A 524 -13.53 -25.09 -11.94
CA VAL A 524 -12.23 -24.70 -12.50
C VAL A 524 -11.25 -25.85 -12.33
N LYS A 525 -10.42 -26.08 -13.35
CA LYS A 525 -9.37 -27.09 -13.33
C LYS A 525 -8.14 -26.58 -12.61
N PHE A 526 -7.59 -27.42 -11.74
CA PHE A 526 -6.32 -27.20 -11.04
C PHE A 526 -5.46 -28.46 -11.08
N TYR A 527 -4.20 -28.35 -10.69
CA TYR A 527 -3.30 -29.49 -10.52
C TYR A 527 -3.07 -29.82 -9.06
N TRP A 528 -3.03 -31.12 -8.75
CA TRP A 528 -2.56 -31.69 -7.51
C TRP A 528 -1.38 -32.62 -7.81
N GLY A 529 -0.18 -32.08 -7.71
CA GLY A 529 1.01 -32.70 -8.29
C GLY A 529 0.88 -32.75 -9.82
N THR A 530 0.84 -33.94 -10.40
CA THR A 530 0.66 -34.13 -11.85
C THR A 530 -0.79 -34.44 -12.26
N ASN A 531 -1.70 -34.60 -11.30
CA ASN A 531 -3.09 -34.96 -11.57
C ASN A 531 -3.97 -33.71 -11.70
N GLU A 532 -4.90 -33.70 -12.67
CA GLU A 532 -5.94 -32.66 -12.75
C GLU A 532 -7.03 -32.92 -11.69
N ILE A 533 -7.45 -31.88 -10.99
CA ILE A 533 -8.60 -31.86 -10.08
C ILE A 533 -9.59 -30.76 -10.48
N LEU A 534 -10.86 -30.92 -10.12
CA LEU A 534 -11.90 -29.92 -10.33
C LEU A 534 -12.26 -29.26 -9.01
N MET A 535 -12.20 -27.94 -8.97
CA MET A 535 -12.56 -27.14 -7.82
C MET A 535 -13.89 -26.41 -8.06
N PRO A 536 -14.88 -26.54 -7.16
CA PRO A 536 -16.14 -25.85 -7.31
C PRO A 536 -15.97 -24.34 -7.06
N VAL A 537 -16.61 -23.55 -7.92
CA VAL A 537 -16.75 -22.11 -7.79
C VAL A 537 -18.23 -21.80 -7.58
N TYR A 538 -18.53 -21.11 -6.50
CA TYR A 538 -19.89 -20.73 -6.12
C TYR A 538 -20.14 -19.24 -6.35
N THR A 539 -21.37 -18.90 -6.72
CA THR A 539 -21.79 -17.50 -6.82
C THR A 539 -21.97 -16.86 -5.44
N ALA A 540 -22.51 -17.61 -4.47
CA ALA A 540 -22.88 -17.10 -3.15
C ALA A 540 -22.05 -17.72 -2.02
N THR A 541 -21.59 -16.88 -1.08
CA THR A 541 -20.84 -17.30 0.12
C THR A 541 -21.61 -18.32 0.94
N LYS A 542 -22.93 -18.09 1.12
CA LYS A 542 -23.84 -18.99 1.83
C LYS A 542 -23.79 -20.42 1.29
N GLU A 543 -23.84 -20.59 -0.03
CA GLU A 543 -23.86 -21.92 -0.65
C GLU A 543 -22.53 -22.64 -0.47
N ALA A 544 -21.41 -21.93 -0.68
CA ALA A 544 -20.07 -22.48 -0.50
C ALA A 544 -19.86 -22.99 0.93
N VAL A 545 -20.19 -22.17 1.93
CA VAL A 545 -20.01 -22.53 3.35
C VAL A 545 -20.91 -23.71 3.76
N GLN A 546 -22.15 -23.77 3.24
CA GLN A 546 -23.06 -24.88 3.52
C GLN A 546 -22.57 -26.22 2.95
N LYS A 547 -21.98 -26.20 1.74
CA LYS A 547 -21.43 -27.40 1.10
C LYS A 547 -20.07 -27.81 1.65
N HIS A 548 -19.35 -26.88 2.30
CA HIS A 548 -18.02 -27.10 2.86
C HIS A 548 -17.96 -26.76 4.37
N PRO A 549 -18.66 -27.53 5.23
CA PRO A 549 -18.83 -27.19 6.64
C PRO A 549 -17.54 -27.27 7.48
N ASN A 550 -16.50 -27.97 6.98
CA ASN A 550 -15.22 -28.14 7.67
C ASN A 550 -14.24 -26.98 7.44
N VAL A 551 -14.56 -26.06 6.53
CA VAL A 551 -13.73 -24.90 6.24
C VAL A 551 -13.70 -23.98 7.46
N SER A 552 -12.49 -23.55 7.83
CA SER A 552 -12.25 -22.66 8.98
C SER A 552 -11.59 -21.34 8.60
N VAL A 553 -11.02 -21.24 7.40
CA VAL A 553 -10.31 -20.04 6.93
C VAL A 553 -11.02 -19.44 5.71
N PHE A 554 -11.16 -18.13 5.67
CA PHE A 554 -11.70 -17.40 4.53
C PHE A 554 -10.64 -16.45 3.99
N VAL A 555 -10.17 -16.67 2.76
CA VAL A 555 -9.15 -15.84 2.12
C VAL A 555 -9.83 -14.86 1.18
N ASN A 556 -9.87 -13.58 1.56
CA ASN A 556 -10.64 -12.55 0.91
C ASN A 556 -9.79 -11.70 -0.06
N PHE A 557 -9.94 -11.93 -1.36
CA PHE A 557 -9.38 -11.10 -2.44
C PHE A 557 -10.41 -10.11 -3.02
N ALA A 558 -11.47 -9.77 -2.28
CA ALA A 558 -12.33 -8.65 -2.65
C ALA A 558 -11.52 -7.37 -2.83
N SER A 559 -11.99 -6.46 -3.70
CA SER A 559 -11.41 -5.13 -3.83
C SER A 559 -11.59 -4.34 -2.53
N PHE A 560 -10.74 -3.35 -2.26
CA PHE A 560 -10.90 -2.41 -1.14
C PHE A 560 -12.30 -1.78 -1.05
N ARG A 561 -13.04 -1.74 -2.18
CA ARG A 561 -14.42 -1.22 -2.25
C ARG A 561 -15.48 -2.16 -1.69
N SER A 562 -15.26 -3.48 -1.79
CA SER A 562 -16.22 -4.52 -1.38
C SER A 562 -15.74 -5.38 -0.22
N VAL A 563 -14.53 -5.14 0.27
CA VAL A 563 -13.90 -5.93 1.33
C VAL A 563 -14.64 -5.83 2.67
N HIS A 564 -15.21 -4.67 3.00
CA HIS A 564 -15.99 -4.48 4.23
C HIS A 564 -17.21 -5.39 4.25
N GLU A 565 -18.08 -5.30 3.24
CA GLU A 565 -19.29 -6.12 3.14
C GLU A 565 -18.98 -7.62 3.09
N THR A 566 -18.02 -8.04 2.27
CA THR A 566 -17.64 -9.46 2.12
C THR A 566 -17.04 -10.05 3.39
N THR A 567 -16.26 -9.27 4.14
CA THR A 567 -15.70 -9.70 5.42
C THR A 567 -16.78 -9.81 6.49
N MET A 568 -17.72 -8.84 6.53
CA MET A 568 -18.88 -8.91 7.43
C MET A 568 -19.76 -10.12 7.13
N GLU A 569 -19.98 -10.44 5.86
CA GLU A 569 -20.69 -11.64 5.43
C GLU A 569 -19.96 -12.92 5.89
N ALA A 570 -18.66 -13.03 5.64
CA ALA A 570 -17.86 -14.20 6.04
C ALA A 570 -17.93 -14.46 7.56
N MET A 571 -17.89 -13.40 8.37
CA MET A 571 -18.00 -13.49 9.82
C MET A 571 -19.40 -13.89 10.32
N ASN A 572 -20.43 -13.94 9.48
CA ASN A 572 -21.75 -14.46 9.89
C ASN A 572 -21.78 -15.99 9.99
N TYR A 573 -20.77 -16.68 9.46
CA TYR A 573 -20.70 -18.13 9.46
C TYR A 573 -19.83 -18.67 10.60
N PRO A 574 -20.40 -19.38 11.59
CA PRO A 574 -19.67 -19.79 12.80
C PRO A 574 -18.50 -20.75 12.57
N ASN A 575 -18.48 -21.48 11.45
CA ASN A 575 -17.36 -22.37 11.10
C ASN A 575 -16.13 -21.58 10.63
N ILE A 576 -16.30 -20.36 10.10
CA ILE A 576 -15.19 -19.48 9.75
C ILE A 576 -14.58 -18.90 11.03
N LYS A 577 -13.32 -19.25 11.29
CA LYS A 577 -12.57 -18.85 12.47
C LYS A 577 -11.46 -17.86 12.18
N THR A 578 -11.03 -17.76 10.93
CA THR A 578 -10.00 -16.80 10.52
C THR A 578 -10.34 -16.21 9.16
N VAL A 579 -10.28 -14.89 9.03
CA VAL A 579 -10.42 -14.19 7.75
C VAL A 579 -9.09 -13.51 7.41
N ALA A 580 -8.53 -13.84 6.25
CA ALA A 580 -7.36 -13.16 5.70
C ALA A 580 -7.80 -12.12 4.67
N ILE A 581 -7.53 -10.85 4.92
CA ILE A 581 -7.98 -9.72 4.11
C ILE A 581 -6.80 -9.23 3.26
N ILE A 582 -6.80 -9.53 1.96
CA ILE A 582 -5.66 -9.23 1.08
C ILE A 582 -5.66 -7.77 0.59
N ALA A 583 -6.84 -7.15 0.47
CA ALA A 583 -7.01 -5.81 -0.07
C ALA A 583 -6.20 -4.76 0.69
N GLU A 584 -5.49 -3.91 -0.03
CA GLU A 584 -4.85 -2.69 0.47
C GLU A 584 -5.73 -1.47 0.19
N GLY A 585 -5.67 -0.44 1.05
CA GLY A 585 -6.43 0.80 0.89
C GLY A 585 -7.85 0.70 1.46
N VAL A 586 -8.03 -0.06 2.54
CA VAL A 586 -9.30 -0.15 3.25
C VAL A 586 -9.43 1.05 4.21
N PRO A 587 -10.54 1.82 4.15
CA PRO A 587 -10.79 2.92 5.07
C PRO A 587 -10.62 2.54 6.54
N GLU A 588 -9.91 3.38 7.29
CA GLU A 588 -9.58 3.14 8.70
C GLU A 588 -10.85 2.87 9.52
N GLN A 589 -11.90 3.66 9.30
CA GLN A 589 -13.19 3.47 9.97
C GLN A 589 -13.86 2.12 9.63
N GLN A 590 -13.78 1.67 8.37
CA GLN A 590 -14.30 0.35 7.98
C GLN A 590 -13.49 -0.77 8.64
N THR A 591 -12.17 -0.62 8.74
CA THR A 591 -11.30 -1.58 9.41
C THR A 591 -11.57 -1.65 10.92
N LYS A 592 -11.80 -0.50 11.60
CA LYS A 592 -12.23 -0.46 13.01
C LYS A 592 -13.54 -1.23 13.23
N ASP A 593 -14.50 -1.05 12.34
CA ASP A 593 -15.78 -1.76 12.40
C ASP A 593 -15.61 -3.28 12.20
N ILE A 594 -14.76 -3.70 11.24
CA ILE A 594 -14.39 -5.11 11.04
C ILE A 594 -13.75 -5.70 12.30
N ILE A 595 -12.77 -5.02 12.90
CA ILE A 595 -12.09 -5.47 14.14
C ILE A 595 -13.11 -5.67 15.27
N ARG A 596 -13.97 -4.67 15.51
CA ARG A 596 -15.01 -4.72 16.54
C ARG A 596 -15.92 -5.94 16.38
N VAL A 597 -16.40 -6.21 15.17
CA VAL A 597 -17.27 -7.36 14.90
C VAL A 597 -16.51 -8.69 15.01
N ALA A 598 -15.26 -8.74 14.54
CA ALA A 598 -14.42 -9.93 14.62
C ALA A 598 -14.13 -10.33 16.06
N GLU A 599 -13.75 -9.37 16.92
CA GLU A 599 -13.52 -9.60 18.35
C GLU A 599 -14.79 -10.06 19.06
N ALA A 600 -15.93 -9.39 18.80
CA ALA A 600 -17.23 -9.78 19.37
C ALA A 600 -17.65 -11.21 19.00
N LYS A 601 -17.25 -11.68 17.81
CA LYS A 601 -17.55 -13.03 17.32
C LYS A 601 -16.43 -14.05 17.57
N GLY A 602 -15.29 -13.63 18.12
CA GLY A 602 -14.12 -14.48 18.33
C GLY A 602 -13.49 -14.99 17.02
N VAL A 603 -13.56 -14.21 15.95
CA VAL A 603 -12.94 -14.51 14.64
C VAL A 603 -11.57 -13.84 14.56
N GLY A 604 -10.55 -14.60 14.19
CA GLY A 604 -9.21 -14.07 13.95
C GLY A 604 -9.12 -13.33 12.60
N LEU A 605 -8.33 -12.26 12.55
CA LEU A 605 -8.08 -11.50 11.31
C LEU A 605 -6.59 -11.53 10.95
N ILE A 606 -6.26 -11.60 9.67
CA ILE A 606 -4.91 -11.37 9.14
C ILE A 606 -5.04 -10.35 8.01
N GLY A 607 -4.39 -9.19 8.11
CA GLY A 607 -4.65 -8.04 7.24
C GLY A 607 -5.65 -7.04 7.86
N PRO A 608 -6.10 -5.99 7.14
CA PRO A 608 -5.95 -5.78 5.69
C PRO A 608 -4.54 -5.42 5.22
N ALA A 609 -4.37 -5.19 3.92
CA ALA A 609 -3.10 -4.85 3.28
C ALA A 609 -1.98 -5.86 3.55
N THR A 610 -2.29 -7.14 3.42
CA THR A 610 -1.33 -8.24 3.67
C THR A 610 -1.25 -9.22 2.52
N VAL A 611 -0.11 -9.89 2.41
CA VAL A 611 0.02 -11.10 1.59
C VAL A 611 -0.55 -12.35 2.29
N GLY A 612 -0.72 -12.29 3.62
CA GLY A 612 -1.19 -13.37 4.47
C GLY A 612 -0.09 -13.90 5.40
N GLY A 613 0.12 -15.20 5.38
CA GLY A 613 1.09 -15.90 6.21
C GLY A 613 1.38 -17.30 5.67
N ILE A 614 2.44 -17.90 6.17
CA ILE A 614 2.89 -19.24 5.78
C ILE A 614 3.28 -20.03 7.03
N LYS A 615 2.71 -21.23 7.15
CA LYS A 615 3.12 -22.24 8.12
C LYS A 615 3.61 -23.47 7.37
N PRO A 616 4.93 -23.61 7.16
CA PRO A 616 5.52 -24.77 6.50
C PRO A 616 4.97 -26.11 6.99
N GLY A 617 4.58 -26.99 6.06
CA GLY A 617 3.93 -28.27 6.36
C GLY A 617 2.41 -28.19 6.64
N CYS A 618 1.86 -26.98 6.82
CA CYS A 618 0.46 -26.77 7.21
C CYS A 618 -0.30 -25.95 6.17
N LEU A 619 -0.23 -24.62 6.20
CA LEU A 619 -1.07 -23.77 5.34
C LEU A 619 -0.25 -22.60 4.81
N ARG A 620 -0.44 -22.30 3.53
CA ARG A 620 -0.01 -21.06 2.90
C ARG A 620 -1.26 -20.23 2.59
N ILE A 621 -1.29 -18.97 3.02
CA ILE A 621 -2.38 -18.06 2.66
C ILE A 621 -2.00 -17.31 1.39
N ALA A 622 -2.87 -17.36 0.39
CA ALA A 622 -2.76 -16.58 -0.83
C ALA A 622 -1.37 -16.73 -1.50
N ASN A 623 -0.74 -15.61 -1.85
CA ASN A 623 0.52 -15.59 -2.57
C ASN A 623 1.76 -15.67 -1.66
N THR A 624 1.62 -15.86 -0.35
CA THR A 624 2.76 -15.83 0.59
C THR A 624 3.85 -16.83 0.22
N GLY A 625 5.11 -16.40 0.18
CA GLY A 625 6.26 -17.24 -0.20
C GLY A 625 6.46 -17.38 -1.72
N GLY A 626 5.61 -16.77 -2.54
CA GLY A 626 5.78 -16.69 -4.00
C GLY A 626 5.79 -18.02 -4.75
N MET A 627 6.54 -18.08 -5.85
CA MET A 627 6.59 -19.27 -6.69
C MET A 627 7.34 -20.43 -6.00
N LEU A 628 7.21 -21.63 -6.55
CA LEU A 628 7.75 -22.85 -5.94
C LEU A 628 9.28 -22.85 -5.84
N ASP A 629 9.96 -22.16 -6.75
CA ASP A 629 11.40 -21.92 -6.68
C ASP A 629 11.78 -21.26 -5.35
N ASN A 630 11.04 -20.24 -4.92
CA ASN A 630 11.27 -19.58 -3.63
C ASN A 630 10.84 -20.43 -2.44
N ILE A 631 9.75 -21.21 -2.54
CA ILE A 631 9.35 -22.18 -1.51
C ILE A 631 10.47 -23.20 -1.26
N VAL A 632 11.11 -23.69 -2.32
CA VAL A 632 12.27 -24.59 -2.24
C VAL A 632 13.50 -23.85 -1.68
N MET A 633 13.86 -22.71 -2.27
CA MET A 633 15.02 -21.91 -1.88
C MET A 633 15.00 -21.54 -0.39
N SER A 634 13.83 -21.16 0.12
CA SER A 634 13.62 -20.79 1.53
C SER A 634 13.19 -21.97 2.42
N ARG A 635 13.23 -23.22 1.90
CA ARG A 635 12.89 -24.45 2.64
C ARG A 635 11.50 -24.44 3.30
N LEU A 636 10.54 -23.75 2.71
CA LEU A 636 9.21 -23.52 3.28
C LEU A 636 8.27 -24.73 3.20
N TYR A 637 8.71 -25.84 2.60
CA TYR A 637 7.93 -27.08 2.53
C TYR A 637 8.01 -27.95 3.81
N ARG A 638 8.87 -27.58 4.76
CA ARG A 638 9.02 -28.26 6.05
C ARG A 638 9.16 -27.24 7.20
N PRO A 639 8.65 -27.54 8.41
CA PRO A 639 8.76 -26.63 9.54
C PRO A 639 10.18 -26.60 10.13
N GLY A 640 10.69 -25.41 10.42
CA GLY A 640 11.82 -25.19 11.33
C GLY A 640 11.35 -24.78 12.73
N SER A 641 12.20 -24.06 13.46
CA SER A 641 11.95 -23.67 14.86
C SER A 641 11.71 -22.17 15.08
N VAL A 642 11.88 -21.34 14.04
CA VAL A 642 11.82 -19.87 14.14
C VAL A 642 10.46 -19.35 13.67
N ALA A 643 9.72 -18.66 14.52
CA ALA A 643 8.47 -18.01 14.15
C ALA A 643 8.67 -16.49 14.00
N TYR A 644 7.99 -15.86 13.03
CA TYR A 644 8.11 -14.42 12.83
C TYR A 644 6.78 -13.71 12.61
N VAL A 645 6.77 -12.41 12.89
CA VAL A 645 5.69 -11.48 12.53
C VAL A 645 6.28 -10.20 11.94
N SER A 646 5.69 -9.72 10.84
CA SER A 646 6.10 -8.52 10.11
C SER A 646 4.87 -7.68 9.75
N LYS A 647 5.00 -6.36 9.60
CA LYS A 647 3.97 -5.56 8.89
C LYS A 647 4.02 -5.79 7.37
N SER A 648 5.22 -5.73 6.79
CA SER A 648 5.41 -5.83 5.34
C SER A 648 5.31 -7.27 4.84
N GLY A 649 4.47 -7.49 3.81
CA GLY A 649 4.44 -8.74 3.06
C GLY A 649 5.68 -8.97 2.18
N GLY A 650 6.32 -7.90 1.66
CA GLY A 650 7.56 -8.03 0.91
C GLY A 650 8.73 -8.46 1.82
N MET A 651 8.84 -7.83 2.98
CA MET A 651 9.88 -8.20 3.95
C MET A 651 9.60 -9.54 4.62
N SER A 652 8.35 -9.98 4.74
CA SER A 652 8.07 -11.34 5.26
C SER A 652 8.72 -12.43 4.41
N ASN A 653 8.80 -12.23 3.09
CA ASN A 653 9.47 -13.17 2.22
C ASN A 653 11.00 -13.02 2.25
N GLU A 654 11.52 -11.83 2.51
CA GLU A 654 12.94 -11.64 2.83
C GLU A 654 13.33 -12.33 4.16
N LEU A 655 12.45 -12.26 5.17
CA LEU A 655 12.61 -12.99 6.43
C LEU A 655 12.61 -14.50 6.19
N ASN A 656 11.74 -15.04 5.31
CA ASN A 656 11.77 -16.47 4.94
C ASN A 656 13.17 -16.90 4.46
N ASN A 657 13.73 -16.15 3.50
CA ASN A 657 15.06 -16.43 2.95
C ASN A 657 16.16 -16.27 4.01
N MET A 658 16.14 -15.17 4.76
CA MET A 658 17.13 -14.89 5.80
C MET A 658 17.09 -15.95 6.91
N ILE A 659 15.92 -16.31 7.42
CA ILE A 659 15.77 -17.36 8.44
C ILE A 659 16.23 -18.71 7.90
N ALA A 660 15.90 -19.07 6.65
CA ALA A 660 16.37 -20.30 6.02
C ALA A 660 17.90 -20.35 5.86
N GLN A 661 18.56 -19.22 5.66
CA GLN A 661 20.02 -19.12 5.62
C GLN A 661 20.66 -19.22 7.00
N GLN A 662 20.03 -18.63 8.02
CA GLN A 662 20.64 -18.42 9.34
C GLN A 662 20.26 -19.48 10.40
N SER A 663 19.22 -20.29 10.16
CA SER A 663 18.64 -21.25 11.12
C SER A 663 18.21 -22.59 10.48
N ASP A 664 17.41 -23.42 11.16
CA ASP A 664 16.77 -24.62 10.60
C ASP A 664 15.54 -24.32 9.72
N GLY A 665 15.02 -23.09 9.76
CA GLY A 665 13.93 -22.61 8.91
C GLY A 665 12.75 -22.03 9.69
N VAL A 666 11.73 -21.62 8.93
CA VAL A 666 10.53 -20.99 9.49
C VAL A 666 9.59 -22.05 10.09
N TYR A 667 9.15 -21.84 11.32
CA TYR A 667 8.05 -22.57 11.94
C TYR A 667 6.69 -22.03 11.46
N GLU A 668 6.48 -20.72 11.63
CA GLU A 668 5.31 -20.00 11.16
C GLU A 668 5.64 -18.51 10.98
N GLY A 669 5.21 -17.94 9.85
CA GLY A 669 5.44 -16.55 9.50
C GLY A 669 4.15 -15.84 9.14
N VAL A 670 3.89 -14.67 9.73
CA VAL A 670 2.71 -13.86 9.41
C VAL A 670 3.09 -12.43 9.06
N ALA A 671 2.48 -11.90 7.99
CA ALA A 671 2.44 -10.48 7.74
C ALA A 671 1.09 -9.93 8.25
N ILE A 672 1.09 -9.08 9.27
CA ILE A 672 -0.16 -8.55 9.86
C ILE A 672 -0.84 -7.50 8.95
N GLY A 673 -0.06 -6.86 8.07
CA GLY A 673 -0.52 -5.86 7.14
C GLY A 673 0.07 -4.45 7.38
N GLY A 674 0.05 -3.62 6.34
CA GLY A 674 0.59 -2.25 6.36
C GLY A 674 -0.42 -1.15 6.77
N ASP A 675 -1.69 -1.50 6.97
CA ASP A 675 -2.71 -0.54 7.39
C ASP A 675 -2.49 -0.05 8.83
N ARG A 676 -3.04 1.12 9.18
CA ARG A 676 -2.87 1.72 10.52
C ARG A 676 -3.42 0.80 11.62
N TYR A 677 -4.53 0.12 11.36
CA TYR A 677 -5.17 -0.81 12.28
C TYR A 677 -5.19 -2.23 11.68
N PRO A 678 -4.10 -3.00 11.77
CA PRO A 678 -4.11 -4.38 11.31
C PRO A 678 -5.12 -5.20 12.12
N GLY A 679 -5.84 -6.12 11.49
CA GLY A 679 -6.90 -6.89 12.14
C GLY A 679 -6.42 -7.70 13.35
N SER A 680 -5.17 -8.17 13.31
CA SER A 680 -4.43 -8.75 14.43
C SER A 680 -3.16 -7.95 14.71
N ARG A 681 -2.75 -7.92 15.98
CA ARG A 681 -1.54 -7.21 16.44
C ARG A 681 -0.35 -8.16 16.54
N PHE A 682 0.85 -7.60 16.68
CA PHE A 682 2.06 -8.38 16.96
C PHE A 682 1.88 -9.27 18.19
N LEU A 683 1.36 -8.72 19.29
CA LEU A 683 1.16 -9.45 20.53
C LEU A 683 0.29 -10.71 20.32
N ASP A 684 -0.79 -10.62 19.55
CA ASP A 684 -1.73 -11.73 19.36
C ASP A 684 -1.03 -12.96 18.74
N HIS A 685 -0.13 -12.75 17.78
CA HIS A 685 0.66 -13.83 17.18
C HIS A 685 1.79 -14.30 18.10
N PHE A 686 2.44 -13.40 18.82
CA PHE A 686 3.54 -13.76 19.72
C PHE A 686 3.06 -14.57 20.92
N LEU A 687 1.88 -14.28 21.48
CA LEU A 687 1.25 -15.12 22.51
C LEU A 687 0.99 -16.53 21.99
N ARG A 688 0.48 -16.64 20.76
CA ARG A 688 0.24 -17.92 20.10
C ARG A 688 1.53 -18.71 19.86
N TYR A 689 2.61 -18.04 19.47
CA TYR A 689 3.92 -18.69 19.31
C TYR A 689 4.56 -19.03 20.64
N GLN A 690 4.37 -18.22 21.68
CA GLN A 690 4.85 -18.51 23.03
C GLN A 690 4.22 -19.80 23.56
N ASP A 691 2.94 -20.02 23.30
CA ASP A 691 2.18 -21.16 23.79
C ASP A 691 2.42 -22.46 22.99
N ASP A 692 3.01 -22.35 21.79
CA ASP A 692 3.36 -23.50 20.95
C ASP A 692 4.80 -23.97 21.21
N GLU A 693 4.97 -25.18 21.78
CA GLU A 693 6.28 -25.73 22.13
C GLU A 693 7.26 -25.89 20.95
N LYS A 694 6.76 -25.92 19.71
CA LYS A 694 7.60 -26.08 18.50
C LYS A 694 8.24 -24.76 18.05
N ALA A 695 7.63 -23.62 18.35
CA ALA A 695 8.28 -22.33 18.15
C ALA A 695 9.30 -22.12 19.26
N LYS A 696 10.59 -22.03 18.94
CA LYS A 696 11.69 -21.90 19.92
C LYS A 696 12.28 -20.49 19.98
N MET A 697 12.21 -19.78 18.86
CA MET A 697 12.76 -18.43 18.70
C MET A 697 11.75 -17.57 17.95
N LEU A 698 11.61 -16.31 18.38
CA LEU A 698 10.65 -15.38 17.80
C LEU A 698 11.39 -14.22 17.11
N VAL A 699 10.93 -13.81 15.94
CA VAL A 699 11.49 -12.68 15.18
C VAL A 699 10.40 -11.64 14.90
N LEU A 700 10.63 -10.40 15.34
CA LEU A 700 9.77 -9.26 15.06
C LEU A 700 10.43 -8.35 14.03
N LEU A 701 9.70 -8.04 12.95
CA LEU A 701 10.01 -6.91 12.08
C LEU A 701 8.92 -5.86 12.21
N GLY A 702 9.17 -4.90 13.11
CA GLY A 702 8.31 -3.75 13.36
C GLY A 702 8.58 -2.61 12.38
N GLU A 703 7.87 -1.50 12.58
CA GLU A 703 7.96 -0.33 11.68
C GLU A 703 7.70 0.96 12.46
N VAL A 704 8.17 2.09 11.92
CA VAL A 704 7.78 3.43 12.39
C VAL A 704 6.26 3.61 12.35
N GLY A 705 5.72 4.37 13.32
CA GLY A 705 4.28 4.63 13.43
C GLY A 705 3.54 3.62 14.32
N GLY A 706 2.62 4.12 15.14
CA GLY A 706 1.85 3.33 16.10
C GLY A 706 2.68 2.85 17.30
N CYS A 707 2.03 2.14 18.23
CA CYS A 707 2.62 1.71 19.50
C CYS A 707 2.50 0.19 19.76
N ASP A 708 2.13 -0.60 18.75
CA ASP A 708 1.88 -2.04 18.89
C ASP A 708 3.08 -2.83 19.47
N GLU A 709 4.32 -2.37 19.23
CA GLU A 709 5.53 -2.99 19.77
C GLU A 709 5.65 -2.84 21.29
N TYR A 710 5.05 -1.82 21.90
CA TYR A 710 5.08 -1.62 23.36
C TYR A 710 4.23 -2.65 24.10
N ASP A 711 3.11 -3.08 23.54
CA ASP A 711 2.31 -4.20 24.06
C ASP A 711 3.17 -5.47 24.19
N LEU A 712 4.08 -5.69 23.24
CA LEU A 712 5.01 -6.81 23.25
C LEU A 712 6.12 -6.63 24.29
N ILE A 713 6.63 -5.40 24.44
CA ILE A 713 7.58 -5.03 25.51
C ILE A 713 7.00 -5.35 26.88
N ASP A 714 5.75 -4.97 27.12
CA ASP A 714 5.06 -5.22 28.39
C ASP A 714 4.83 -6.72 28.62
N ALA A 715 4.54 -7.49 27.57
CA ALA A 715 4.44 -8.94 27.64
C ALA A 715 5.77 -9.64 27.96
N VAL A 716 6.91 -9.11 27.49
CA VAL A 716 8.24 -9.62 27.85
C VAL A 716 8.60 -9.23 29.29
N LYS A 717 8.40 -7.97 29.68
CA LYS A 717 8.68 -7.48 31.05
C LYS A 717 7.85 -8.20 32.11
N SER A 718 6.59 -8.52 31.82
CA SER A 718 5.71 -9.28 32.71
C SER A 718 6.04 -10.78 32.80
N GLY A 719 6.94 -11.28 31.94
CA GLY A 719 7.26 -12.71 31.85
C GLY A 719 6.20 -13.54 31.15
N ARG A 720 5.22 -12.92 30.47
CA ARG A 720 4.25 -13.63 29.63
C ARG A 720 4.91 -14.23 28.39
N ILE A 721 5.88 -13.52 27.81
CA ILE A 721 6.75 -14.02 26.73
C ILE A 721 8.13 -14.27 27.32
N THR A 722 8.57 -15.52 27.23
CA THR A 722 9.85 -15.98 27.82
C THR A 722 10.82 -16.53 26.77
N LYS A 723 10.33 -16.83 25.57
CA LYS A 723 11.17 -17.25 24.45
C LYS A 723 12.02 -16.07 23.95
N PRO A 724 13.23 -16.33 23.44
CA PRO A 724 14.08 -15.26 22.92
C PRO A 724 13.41 -14.57 21.73
N VAL A 725 13.33 -13.24 21.81
CA VAL A 725 12.79 -12.39 20.76
C VAL A 725 13.91 -11.57 20.12
N VAL A 726 14.17 -11.80 18.83
CA VAL A 726 14.98 -10.90 18.00
C VAL A 726 14.04 -9.88 17.36
N ALA A 727 14.34 -8.60 17.47
CA ALA A 727 13.46 -7.55 17.00
C ALA A 727 14.20 -6.41 16.29
N TRP A 728 13.58 -5.87 15.25
CA TRP A 728 14.02 -4.64 14.61
C TRP A 728 12.80 -3.87 14.08
N CYS A 729 12.70 -2.59 14.42
CA CYS A 729 11.78 -1.63 13.81
C CYS A 729 12.50 -0.86 12.70
N VAL A 730 11.97 -0.90 11.48
CA VAL A 730 12.46 -0.13 10.33
C VAL A 730 11.87 1.30 10.33
N GLY A 731 12.51 2.22 9.64
CA GLY A 731 12.14 3.65 9.58
C GLY A 731 13.03 4.54 10.45
N THR A 732 14.27 4.12 10.73
CA THR A 732 15.27 4.92 11.45
C THR A 732 15.69 6.16 10.66
N CYS A 733 15.62 6.15 9.33
CA CYS A 733 15.91 7.32 8.49
C CYS A 733 14.96 8.50 8.71
N ALA A 734 13.79 8.30 9.31
CA ALA A 734 12.81 9.37 9.53
C ALA A 734 13.41 10.55 10.32
N SER A 735 14.32 10.28 11.27
CA SER A 735 15.01 11.33 12.03
C SER A 735 16.05 12.12 11.23
N CYS A 736 16.44 11.63 10.05
CA CYS A 736 17.39 12.32 9.17
C CYS A 736 16.70 13.35 8.27
N PHE A 737 15.36 13.33 8.17
CA PHE A 737 14.61 14.23 7.31
C PHE A 737 14.18 15.49 8.08
N THR A 738 14.20 16.63 7.39
CA THR A 738 13.80 17.93 7.96
C THR A 738 12.27 18.09 8.06
N THR A 739 11.51 17.31 7.29
CA THR A 739 10.05 17.33 7.26
C THR A 739 9.49 15.93 7.48
N GLU A 740 8.27 15.85 8.01
CA GLU A 740 7.54 14.58 8.11
C GLU A 740 7.41 13.90 6.73
N VAL A 741 7.80 12.62 6.67
CA VAL A 741 7.67 11.78 5.48
C VAL A 741 6.68 10.65 5.79
N GLN A 742 5.60 10.58 5.02
CA GLN A 742 4.70 9.43 5.00
C GLN A 742 5.35 8.33 4.16
N PHE A 743 5.68 7.20 4.79
CA PHE A 743 6.18 6.04 4.07
C PHE A 743 5.03 5.29 3.37
N GLY A 744 5.36 4.29 2.54
CA GLY A 744 4.41 3.63 1.63
C GLY A 744 3.22 2.98 2.33
N HIS A 745 3.45 2.28 3.45
CA HIS A 745 2.38 1.71 4.25
C HIS A 745 1.56 2.80 4.95
N ALA A 746 0.23 2.64 5.00
CA ALA A 746 -0.66 3.65 5.57
C ALA A 746 -0.36 3.97 7.05
N GLY A 747 0.04 2.96 7.83
CA GLY A 747 0.40 3.14 9.25
C GLY A 747 1.79 3.72 9.50
N ALA A 748 2.64 3.84 8.47
CA ALA A 748 4.05 4.19 8.61
C ALA A 748 4.31 5.71 8.65
N LEU A 749 3.74 6.34 9.68
CA LEU A 749 3.94 7.75 10.02
C LEU A 749 3.97 7.89 11.55
N ALA A 750 5.07 8.39 12.10
CA ALA A 750 5.17 8.69 13.52
C ALA A 750 4.43 10.00 13.84
N ARG A 751 3.50 9.95 14.80
CA ARG A 751 2.80 11.14 15.32
C ARG A 751 3.48 11.78 16.53
N GLY A 752 4.45 11.10 17.13
CA GLY A 752 5.23 11.55 18.27
C GLY A 752 6.45 10.66 18.52
N ASP A 753 7.29 11.04 19.48
CA ASP A 753 8.61 10.41 19.71
C ASP A 753 8.52 8.91 20.01
N MET A 754 7.50 8.48 20.76
CA MET A 754 7.26 7.07 21.09
C MET A 754 6.97 6.21 19.85
N GLU A 755 6.39 6.80 18.80
CA GLU A 755 6.10 6.09 17.54
C GLU A 755 7.32 5.97 16.62
N THR A 756 8.46 6.60 16.95
CA THR A 756 9.67 6.53 16.12
C THR A 756 10.33 5.15 16.20
N ALA A 757 10.88 4.67 15.08
CA ALA A 757 11.56 3.38 15.03
C ALA A 757 12.75 3.31 16.00
N MET A 758 13.50 4.42 16.14
CA MET A 758 14.62 4.52 17.08
C MET A 758 14.18 4.38 18.55
N ALA A 759 13.10 5.05 18.96
CA ALA A 759 12.58 4.93 20.32
C ALA A 759 12.11 3.51 20.62
N LYS A 760 11.38 2.88 19.68
CA LYS A 760 10.94 1.48 19.80
C LYS A 760 12.12 0.52 19.90
N ASN A 761 13.13 0.64 19.03
CA ASN A 761 14.33 -0.20 19.07
C ASN A 761 15.08 -0.07 20.41
N LYS A 762 15.22 1.15 20.92
CA LYS A 762 15.81 1.41 22.24
C LYS A 762 14.99 0.76 23.36
N ALA A 763 13.68 0.98 23.37
CA ALA A 763 12.79 0.42 24.39
C ALA A 763 12.75 -1.12 24.37
N MET A 764 12.76 -1.74 23.19
CA MET A 764 12.86 -3.20 23.05
C MET A 764 14.19 -3.72 23.59
N LYS A 765 15.32 -3.06 23.27
CA LYS A 765 16.65 -3.44 23.78
C LYS A 765 16.71 -3.37 25.31
N GLU A 766 16.17 -2.31 25.91
CA GLU A 766 16.08 -2.14 27.37
C GLU A 766 15.17 -3.18 28.03
N ALA A 767 14.15 -3.68 27.32
CA ALA A 767 13.25 -4.72 27.79
C ALA A 767 13.79 -6.16 27.69
N GLY A 768 14.99 -6.35 27.13
CA GLY A 768 15.64 -7.66 27.01
C GLY A 768 15.49 -8.36 25.65
N PHE A 769 15.03 -7.64 24.62
CA PHE A 769 15.01 -8.15 23.25
C PHE A 769 16.43 -8.16 22.66
N TYR A 770 16.67 -9.07 21.72
CA TYR A 770 17.87 -9.04 20.89
C TYR A 770 17.65 -8.07 19.73
N VAL A 771 18.19 -6.86 19.84
CA VAL A 771 18.03 -5.79 18.84
C VAL A 771 19.38 -5.49 18.17
N PRO A 772 19.50 -5.62 16.82
CA PRO A 772 20.73 -5.30 16.10
C PRO A 772 20.98 -3.78 16.05
N GLU A 773 22.16 -3.36 15.60
CA GLU A 773 22.48 -1.93 15.41
C GLU A 773 21.81 -1.33 14.16
N SER A 774 21.63 -2.15 13.13
CA SER A 774 21.05 -1.81 11.83
C SER A 774 20.48 -3.06 11.18
N PHE A 775 19.63 -2.89 10.16
CA PHE A 775 18.96 -4.01 9.50
C PHE A 775 19.94 -5.03 8.88
N ASP A 776 21.07 -4.58 8.33
CA ASP A 776 22.09 -5.46 7.74
C ASP A 776 22.81 -6.37 8.75
N LYS A 777 22.69 -6.10 10.06
CA LYS A 777 23.23 -6.97 11.14
C LYS A 777 22.21 -7.98 11.66
N LEU A 778 20.94 -7.85 11.28
CA LEU A 778 19.87 -8.77 11.69
C LEU A 778 20.19 -10.25 11.36
N PRO A 779 20.73 -10.61 10.18
CA PRO A 779 21.04 -12.01 9.87
C PRO A 779 22.06 -12.63 10.85
N ALA A 780 23.13 -11.90 11.16
CA ALA A 780 24.17 -12.36 12.08
C ALA A 780 23.62 -12.56 13.49
N LEU A 781 22.79 -11.63 13.97
CA LEU A 781 22.15 -11.74 15.28
C LEU A 781 21.19 -12.92 15.36
N VAL A 782 20.40 -13.16 14.30
CA VAL A 782 19.50 -14.34 14.23
C VAL A 782 20.32 -15.62 14.33
N ASN A 783 21.41 -15.73 13.57
CA ASN A 783 22.28 -16.91 13.61
C ASN A 783 22.91 -17.13 15.00
N GLN A 784 23.35 -16.06 15.65
CA GLN A 784 23.94 -16.12 16.99
C GLN A 784 22.95 -16.65 18.03
N VAL A 785 21.73 -16.10 18.07
CA VAL A 785 20.68 -16.53 19.02
C VAL A 785 20.27 -17.97 18.74
N TYR A 786 20.06 -18.32 17.48
CA TYR A 786 19.73 -19.68 17.07
C TYR A 786 20.83 -20.68 17.47
N THR A 787 22.10 -20.34 17.24
CA THR A 787 23.24 -21.19 17.61
C THR A 787 23.28 -21.45 19.11
N SER A 788 23.07 -20.41 19.93
CA SER A 788 22.99 -20.55 21.39
C SER A 788 21.87 -21.52 21.82
N LEU A 789 20.71 -21.48 21.18
CA LEU A 789 19.61 -22.41 21.48
C LEU A 789 19.94 -23.86 21.12
N VAL A 790 20.66 -24.08 20.01
CA VAL A 790 21.14 -25.42 19.66
C VAL A 790 22.18 -25.90 20.67
N GLU A 791 23.14 -25.05 21.04
CA GLU A 791 24.19 -25.36 22.00
C GLU A 791 23.64 -25.68 23.41
N ASN A 792 22.55 -25.02 23.80
CA ASN A 792 21.86 -25.28 25.08
C ASN A 792 20.98 -26.55 25.03
N GLY A 793 20.70 -27.09 23.84
CA GLY A 793 19.81 -28.23 23.63
C GLY A 793 18.32 -27.88 23.56
N ASP A 794 17.97 -26.59 23.44
CA ASP A 794 16.59 -26.13 23.29
C ASP A 794 16.04 -26.39 21.88
N ILE A 795 16.94 -26.41 20.88
CA ILE A 795 16.68 -26.81 19.49
C ILE A 795 17.54 -28.01 19.15
N VAL A 796 16.93 -29.04 18.56
CA VAL A 796 17.63 -30.21 18.03
C VAL A 796 17.49 -30.20 16.51
N GLU A 797 18.61 -29.98 15.82
CA GLU A 797 18.61 -29.93 14.36
C GLU A 797 18.32 -31.30 13.75
N THR A 798 17.48 -31.31 12.72
CA THR A 798 17.22 -32.52 11.92
C THR A 798 17.95 -32.42 10.58
N PRO A 799 18.52 -33.53 10.07
CA PRO A 799 19.08 -33.56 8.73
C PRO A 799 18.04 -33.13 7.70
N GLU A 800 18.47 -32.36 6.71
CA GLU A 800 17.60 -31.94 5.61
C GLU A 800 17.09 -33.17 4.85
N GLY A 801 15.78 -33.27 4.68
CA GLY A 801 15.17 -34.33 3.88
C GLY A 801 15.36 -34.11 2.37
N GLU A 802 14.86 -35.05 1.57
CA GLU A 802 14.81 -34.86 0.12
C GLU A 802 13.92 -33.68 -0.24
N THR A 803 14.45 -32.77 -1.06
CA THR A 803 13.68 -31.67 -1.62
C THR A 803 12.60 -32.24 -2.54
N PRO A 804 11.31 -31.92 -2.33
CA PRO A 804 10.25 -32.36 -3.21
C PRO A 804 10.53 -31.95 -4.67
N GLN A 805 10.44 -32.90 -5.60
CA GLN A 805 10.57 -32.62 -7.02
C GLN A 805 9.33 -31.86 -7.50
N VAL A 806 9.53 -30.69 -8.07
CA VAL A 806 8.46 -29.84 -8.59
C VAL A 806 8.22 -30.19 -10.06
N PRO A 807 7.01 -30.64 -10.45
CA PRO A 807 6.66 -30.74 -11.86
C PRO A 807 6.75 -29.36 -12.49
N MET A 808 7.58 -29.21 -13.52
CA MET A 808 7.76 -27.93 -14.18
C MET A 808 6.54 -27.60 -15.05
N ASP A 809 5.94 -26.43 -14.85
CA ASP A 809 4.85 -25.97 -15.71
C ASP A 809 5.31 -25.88 -17.17
N TYR A 810 4.49 -26.36 -18.10
CA TYR A 810 4.83 -26.38 -19.52
C TYR A 810 5.11 -24.98 -20.09
N THR A 811 4.35 -23.96 -19.65
CA THR A 811 4.53 -22.57 -20.06
C THR A 811 5.89 -22.05 -19.60
N TRP A 812 6.31 -22.45 -18.40
CA TRP A 812 7.62 -22.12 -17.84
C TRP A 812 8.74 -22.83 -18.61
N ALA A 813 8.64 -24.14 -18.81
CA ALA A 813 9.62 -24.93 -19.57
C ALA A 813 9.77 -24.43 -21.01
N LYS A 814 8.67 -24.00 -21.64
CA LYS A 814 8.69 -23.37 -22.97
C LYS A 814 9.38 -22.01 -22.96
N LYS A 815 9.12 -21.15 -21.96
CA LYS A 815 9.76 -19.84 -21.81
C LYS A 815 11.26 -19.94 -21.60
N LEU A 816 11.71 -20.93 -20.82
CA LEU A 816 13.13 -21.24 -20.61
C LEU A 816 13.79 -21.94 -21.81
N GLY A 817 13.02 -22.30 -22.84
CA GLY A 817 13.53 -22.99 -24.03
C GLY A 817 13.90 -24.46 -23.80
N MET A 818 13.54 -25.03 -22.65
CA MET A 818 13.81 -26.44 -22.29
C MET A 818 12.97 -27.43 -23.10
N VAL A 819 11.78 -27.00 -23.52
CA VAL A 819 10.84 -27.82 -24.30
C VAL A 819 10.42 -27.08 -25.56
N ARG A 820 10.41 -27.79 -26.69
CA ARG A 820 9.89 -27.29 -27.98
C ARG A 820 8.59 -28.01 -28.30
N LYS A 821 7.52 -27.27 -28.55
CA LYS A 821 6.27 -27.79 -29.11
C LYS A 821 6.05 -27.13 -30.47
N PRO A 822 5.84 -27.92 -31.54
CA PRO A 822 5.51 -27.36 -32.85
C PRO A 822 4.22 -26.55 -32.77
N ALA A 823 4.15 -25.45 -33.53
CA ALA A 823 2.93 -24.68 -33.66
C ALA A 823 1.92 -25.47 -34.51
N ASN A 824 0.74 -25.75 -33.96
CA ASN A 824 -0.32 -26.46 -34.70
C ASN A 824 -1.06 -25.55 -35.68
N PHE A 825 -0.95 -24.23 -35.51
CA PHE A 825 -1.60 -23.23 -36.33
C PHE A 825 -0.55 -22.20 -36.79
N ILE A 826 -0.62 -21.81 -38.06
CA ILE A 826 0.19 -20.75 -38.64
C ILE A 826 -0.80 -19.69 -39.14
N SER A 827 -0.73 -18.50 -38.55
CA SER A 827 -1.46 -17.32 -39.04
C SER A 827 -0.45 -16.35 -39.63
N SER A 828 -0.71 -15.89 -40.86
CA SER A 828 0.10 -14.88 -41.55
C SER A 828 -0.65 -13.58 -41.83
N ILE A 829 -1.96 -13.52 -41.52
CA ILE A 829 -2.86 -12.42 -41.91
C ILE A 829 -2.95 -11.33 -40.84
N SER A 830 -2.91 -11.70 -39.57
CA SER A 830 -3.03 -10.80 -38.44
C SER A 830 -2.19 -11.28 -37.25
N ASP A 831 -1.66 -10.32 -36.50
CA ASP A 831 -0.99 -10.54 -35.21
C ASP A 831 -1.59 -9.59 -34.19
N ASP A 832 -2.37 -10.15 -33.28
CA ASP A 832 -3.08 -9.47 -32.18
C ASP A 832 -2.35 -9.62 -30.83
N ARG A 833 -1.15 -10.22 -30.82
CA ARG A 833 -0.40 -10.50 -29.58
C ARG A 833 0.43 -9.31 -29.10
N GLY A 834 0.70 -8.34 -29.97
CA GLY A 834 1.47 -7.12 -29.65
C GLY A 834 0.60 -6.03 -29.03
N GLU A 835 1.22 -4.90 -28.65
CA GLU A 835 0.48 -3.73 -28.13
C GLU A 835 -0.48 -3.13 -29.15
N GLU A 836 -0.17 -3.30 -30.43
CA GLU A 836 -1.03 -2.90 -31.54
C GLU A 836 -1.41 -4.12 -32.37
N LEU A 837 -2.68 -4.16 -32.77
CA LEU A 837 -3.16 -5.10 -33.77
C LEU A 837 -2.44 -4.83 -35.09
N LYS A 838 -1.79 -5.85 -35.63
CA LYS A 838 -1.12 -5.80 -36.93
C LYS A 838 -1.85 -6.64 -37.95
N TYR A 839 -2.03 -6.11 -39.16
CA TYR A 839 -2.46 -6.85 -40.34
C TYR A 839 -1.33 -6.90 -41.35
N LEU A 840 -0.92 -8.10 -41.79
CA LEU A 840 0.30 -8.32 -42.58
C LEU A 840 1.53 -7.55 -42.04
N SER A 841 1.71 -7.55 -40.72
CA SER A 841 2.76 -6.81 -40.01
C SER A 841 2.64 -5.27 -40.01
N SER A 842 1.62 -4.71 -40.67
CA SER A 842 1.31 -3.28 -40.64
C SER A 842 0.39 -2.94 -39.48
N SER A 843 0.72 -1.88 -38.73
CA SER A 843 -0.13 -1.41 -37.61
C SER A 843 -1.51 -0.97 -38.09
N VAL A 844 -2.54 -1.31 -37.33
CA VAL A 844 -3.90 -0.83 -37.55
C VAL A 844 -3.97 0.70 -37.57
N ILE A 845 -3.16 1.40 -36.77
CA ILE A 845 -3.11 2.87 -36.75
C ILE A 845 -2.60 3.41 -38.09
N PHE A 846 -1.55 2.80 -38.62
CA PHE A 846 -1.00 3.13 -39.93
C PHE A 846 -2.02 2.90 -41.06
N ILE A 847 -2.77 1.80 -41.00
CA ILE A 847 -3.83 1.48 -41.98
C ILE A 847 -4.98 2.50 -41.90
N CYS A 848 -5.39 2.90 -40.69
CA CYS A 848 -6.43 3.89 -40.46
C CYS A 848 -6.03 5.31 -40.90
N LEU A 849 -4.79 5.72 -40.64
CA LEU A 849 -4.23 7.01 -41.09
C LEU A 849 -4.25 7.17 -42.61
N LEU A 850 -4.19 6.07 -43.35
CA LEU A 850 -4.26 6.07 -44.80
C LEU A 850 -5.70 6.11 -45.36
N LEU A 851 -6.75 6.18 -44.53
CA LEU A 851 -8.18 6.10 -44.93
C LEU A 851 -8.52 4.81 -45.70
N LEU A 852 -7.80 3.72 -45.44
CA LEU A 852 -7.86 2.48 -46.19
C LEU A 852 -8.73 1.40 -45.51
N LEU A 853 -9.93 1.77 -45.03
CA LEU A 853 -10.86 0.85 -44.35
C LEU A 853 -11.23 -0.40 -45.16
N LEU A 854 -11.17 -0.32 -46.50
CA LEU A 854 -11.40 -1.47 -47.41
C LEU A 854 -10.14 -2.28 -47.75
N LEU A 855 -8.92 -1.82 -47.41
CA LEU A 855 -7.74 -2.69 -47.50
C LEU A 855 -7.80 -3.82 -46.49
N LEU A 856 -8.47 -3.67 -45.35
CA LEU A 856 -8.63 -4.77 -44.40
C LEU A 856 -9.17 -6.04 -45.07
N LEU A 857 -10.14 -5.91 -45.99
CA LEU A 857 -10.69 -7.03 -46.76
C LEU A 857 -9.68 -7.64 -47.74
N LEU A 858 -8.85 -6.82 -48.40
CA LEU A 858 -7.82 -7.30 -49.34
C LEU A 858 -6.56 -7.83 -48.65
N VAL A 859 -6.16 -7.22 -47.55
CA VAL A 859 -5.00 -7.57 -46.73
C VAL A 859 -5.26 -8.90 -46.03
N VAL A 860 -6.49 -9.14 -45.57
CA VAL A 860 -6.91 -10.41 -44.96
C VAL A 860 -7.11 -11.51 -46.01
N VAL A 861 -7.56 -11.20 -47.23
CA VAL A 861 -7.90 -12.22 -48.25
C VAL A 861 -6.76 -12.52 -49.24
N VAL A 862 -5.90 -11.54 -49.58
CA VAL A 862 -4.93 -11.66 -50.70
C VAL A 862 -3.46 -11.60 -50.24
N VAL A 863 -3.16 -11.31 -48.97
CA VAL A 863 -1.78 -11.34 -48.42
C VAL A 863 -0.79 -10.46 -49.22
N VAL A 864 -1.23 -9.30 -49.72
CA VAL A 864 -0.36 -8.34 -50.46
C VAL A 864 -0.69 -6.89 -50.08
N SER A 865 0.35 -6.07 -49.89
CA SER A 865 0.20 -4.59 -49.87
C SER A 865 0.00 -4.08 -51.30
N CYS A 866 -1.22 -3.65 -51.62
CA CYS A 866 -1.56 -3.12 -52.95
C CYS A 866 -1.40 -1.59 -53.02
N SER A 867 -1.09 -1.07 -54.21
CA SER A 867 -1.08 0.36 -54.50
C SER A 867 -2.50 0.95 -54.44
N CYS A 868 -2.64 2.25 -54.14
CA CYS A 868 -3.95 2.92 -54.05
C CYS A 868 -4.86 2.69 -55.27
N CYS A 869 -4.27 2.59 -56.48
CA CYS A 869 -5.02 2.30 -57.70
C CYS A 869 -5.65 0.90 -57.73
N CYS A 870 -4.91 -0.14 -57.30
CA CYS A 870 -5.45 -1.51 -57.21
C CYS A 870 -6.56 -1.61 -56.17
N CYS A 871 -6.46 -0.88 -55.06
CA CYS A 871 -7.50 -0.83 -54.04
C CYS A 871 -8.78 -0.14 -54.54
N CYS A 872 -8.66 0.91 -55.37
CA CYS A 872 -9.80 1.53 -56.04
C CYS A 872 -10.48 0.59 -57.07
N VAL A 873 -9.71 -0.24 -57.78
CA VAL A 873 -10.27 -1.23 -58.72
C VAL A 873 -11.09 -2.30 -57.99
N CYS A 874 -10.58 -2.84 -56.89
CA CYS A 874 -11.36 -3.77 -56.06
C CYS A 874 -12.58 -3.11 -55.40
N ARG A 875 -12.50 -1.82 -55.05
CA ARG A 875 -13.67 -1.03 -54.58
C ARG A 875 -14.77 -0.99 -55.65
N CYS A 876 -14.41 -0.80 -56.91
CA CYS A 876 -15.35 -0.90 -58.04
C CYS A 876 -15.88 -2.33 -58.23
N CYS A 877 -15.04 -3.37 -58.13
CA CYS A 877 -15.48 -4.77 -58.27
C CYS A 877 -16.40 -5.24 -57.13
N CYS A 878 -16.15 -4.87 -55.88
CA CYS A 878 -17.03 -5.20 -54.75
C CYS A 878 -18.39 -4.48 -54.85
N CYS A 879 -18.43 -3.23 -55.30
CA CYS A 879 -19.69 -2.55 -55.62
C CYS A 879 -20.45 -3.26 -56.77
N CYS A 880 -19.76 -3.78 -57.78
CA CYS A 880 -20.37 -4.61 -58.83
C CYS A 880 -20.89 -5.96 -58.31
N CYS A 881 -20.19 -6.61 -57.38
CA CYS A 881 -20.64 -7.88 -56.78
C CYS A 881 -21.86 -7.72 -55.87
N VAL A 882 -21.97 -6.62 -55.12
CA VAL A 882 -23.17 -6.32 -54.31
C VAL A 882 -24.39 -6.06 -55.21
N CYS A 883 -24.20 -5.40 -56.36
CA CYS A 883 -25.24 -5.28 -57.38
C CYS A 883 -25.64 -6.64 -58.00
N CYS A 884 -24.68 -7.54 -58.26
CA CYS A 884 -24.98 -8.90 -58.76
C CYS A 884 -25.70 -9.78 -57.72
N CYS A 885 -25.37 -9.67 -56.42
CA CYS A 885 -26.08 -10.39 -55.36
C CYS A 885 -27.51 -9.88 -55.16
N LEU A 886 -27.76 -8.57 -55.31
CA LEU A 886 -29.13 -8.00 -55.30
C LEU A 886 -29.95 -8.44 -56.52
N LEU A 887 -29.33 -8.58 -57.69
CA LEU A 887 -29.98 -9.14 -58.90
C LEU A 887 -30.32 -10.64 -58.75
N LEU A 888 -29.44 -11.42 -58.12
CA LEU A 888 -29.70 -12.83 -57.79
C LEU A 888 -30.80 -12.99 -56.72
N PHE A 889 -30.87 -12.09 -55.74
CA PHE A 889 -31.95 -12.05 -54.75
C PHE A 889 -33.30 -11.67 -55.37
N HIS A 890 -33.31 -10.80 -56.39
CA HIS A 890 -34.52 -10.48 -57.14
C HIS A 890 -34.96 -11.61 -58.08
N LEU A 891 -34.03 -12.33 -58.72
CA LEU A 891 -34.32 -13.54 -59.50
C LEU A 891 -34.87 -14.68 -58.62
N PHE A 892 -34.34 -14.86 -57.41
CA PHE A 892 -34.84 -15.86 -56.45
C PHE A 892 -36.24 -15.53 -55.90
N ARG A 893 -36.59 -14.24 -55.78
CA ARG A 893 -37.95 -13.80 -55.40
C ARG A 893 -38.98 -14.04 -56.52
N LEU A 894 -38.59 -13.92 -57.78
CA LEU A 894 -39.45 -14.19 -58.95
C LEU A 894 -39.67 -15.69 -59.20
N LEU A 895 -38.73 -16.55 -58.81
CA LEU A 895 -38.85 -18.02 -58.94
C LEU A 895 -39.65 -18.69 -57.79
N ARG A 896 -39.90 -17.98 -56.68
CA ARG A 896 -40.66 -18.51 -55.53
C ARG A 896 -42.18 -18.25 -55.56
N SER A 897 -42.70 -17.51 -56.55
CA SER A 897 -44.13 -17.20 -56.65
C SER A 897 -44.97 -18.24 -57.41
N ASN A 898 -44.37 -19.30 -57.95
CA ASN A 898 -45.08 -20.38 -58.64
C ASN A 898 -44.62 -21.75 -58.14
N SER A 899 -45.13 -22.17 -56.98
CA SER A 899 -45.41 -23.58 -56.61
C SER A 899 -45.89 -23.62 -55.15
N ARG A 900 -47.21 -23.45 -54.96
CA ARG A 900 -47.94 -23.89 -53.76
C ARG A 900 -47.97 -25.43 -53.75
N ALA A 901 -47.63 -26.06 -52.62
CA ALA A 901 -48.47 -27.05 -51.93
C ALA A 901 -47.66 -27.84 -50.87
N VAL A 902 -48.36 -28.12 -49.76
CA VAL A 902 -48.21 -29.27 -48.83
C VAL A 902 -47.52 -29.03 -47.45
N ILE A 903 -48.37 -28.67 -46.46
CA ILE A 903 -48.55 -29.23 -45.07
C ILE A 903 -47.35 -29.13 -44.10
N SER A 904 -47.29 -28.36 -42.98
CA SER A 904 -48.14 -28.10 -41.78
C SER A 904 -48.10 -29.15 -40.64
N PHE A 905 -48.12 -28.64 -39.39
CA PHE A 905 -48.22 -29.29 -38.05
C PHE A 905 -46.93 -29.71 -37.34
N GLU A 906 -46.75 -29.59 -36.02
CA GLU A 906 -47.20 -28.66 -34.96
C GLU A 906 -46.38 -29.03 -33.70
N SER A 907 -46.38 -28.14 -32.72
CA SER A 907 -45.77 -28.19 -31.39
C SER A 907 -46.43 -29.18 -30.41
N GLU A 908 -45.84 -29.25 -29.20
CA GLU A 908 -46.35 -29.76 -27.90
C GLU A 908 -45.72 -31.11 -27.47
N VAL A 909 -45.33 -31.43 -26.22
CA VAL A 909 -45.67 -31.00 -24.85
C VAL A 909 -44.46 -31.23 -23.91
N SER A 910 -44.40 -30.49 -22.81
CA SER A 910 -43.60 -30.63 -21.57
C SER A 910 -43.01 -32.00 -21.18
N ALA A 911 -41.76 -32.00 -20.72
CA ALA A 911 -41.28 -32.52 -19.42
C ALA A 911 -39.82 -32.07 -19.21
#